data_AF-A0A9D9H978-F1
#
_entry.id   AF-A0A9D9H978-F1
#
_cell.length_a   1.000
_cell.length_b   1.000
_cell.length_c   1.000
_cell.angle_alpha   90.00
_cell.angle_beta   90.00
_cell.angle_gamma   90.00
#
_symmetry.space_group_name_H-M   'P 1'
#
loop_
_entity.id
_entity.type
_entity.pdbx_description
1 polymer ?
#
loop_
_entity_poly.entity_id
_entity_poly.type
_entity_poly.pdbx_seq_one_letter_code
_entity_poly.pdbx_strand_id
1 'polypeptide(L)'
;MAEKYTIQTSFAGGYLDPVLQGTGLTTQYKISCKKLVNFLPDSRGYLFRRPGTRYGGLQFASSSCRMRTVRASDGLLVVIFVDKAVYLYSNRYSIYFSLESPYGAEDLNGLNMAEINHSLYILHKDYRPYVLEAIGTDSTTGDIQFQRKANYDALGVETAKELSEEEMIVFGQWQLKPVEFVGDVDFVSDAFHPTVQCFKQGRWFLSGSLAKPTTIYASRSPDYSVDAGNITEHDTKQFRFNDFTLKEESLTRVYQYLKKTTTYESAGSELITKVEYDDSASRTDVLPYDPTEAIPEDEQESSTVMYDADGEPTTLETERVRTEVVTSATTYRVTTTVLDSHAIELIESDLFGSRINFLYPQTRLLVGTLKEVRIDSGDIITPATFDTFPTISGSTSGVQPVSWRNFTFYTTSDRRRVMAAYYDDTAGGYLAVDVSQTATSLFSSPIREMAVMEGILEVLWILLEDGSLLSCTLSGNSFGWAEHVLGGNAEIVSMSIYHDDDDTDALYLVTDHGHADENNIPILYLEVLEIEDLTHQENFHLLDAYVDLSLPESASAIDLTHNRYEFLEGDTLQYSVNHWASQPFEFDGMTVPITAPGEKKVTLGFPIAAEAILLPQDIQLGNGNVMMMHKAIFACAVRLYRSGGGKFCYLRDGQNEGEMEFQQLMKTGDEAKDTPPYFTGIVKLDTPSSVSEETCPCFFIDVPMPLTIQAFQSGYRIQEA
;
A
#
# COMPACT_ATOMS: atom_id res chain seq x y z
N MET A 1 -11.95 11.20 -54.24
CA MET A 1 -10.97 11.09 -53.15
C MET A 1 -11.18 12.29 -52.23
N ALA A 2 -11.60 12.06 -50.99
CA ALA A 2 -11.80 13.13 -50.03
C ALA A 2 -10.54 13.25 -49.14
N GLU A 3 -10.07 14.47 -48.91
CA GLU A 3 -8.98 14.74 -47.96
C GLU A 3 -9.56 15.15 -46.61
N LYS A 4 -9.09 14.52 -45.54
CA LYS A 4 -9.53 14.78 -44.16
C LYS A 4 -8.33 14.81 -43.23
N TYR A 5 -8.35 15.73 -42.27
CA TYR A 5 -7.37 15.79 -41.19
C TYR A 5 -8.03 15.34 -39.89
N THR A 6 -7.31 14.56 -39.12
CA THR A 6 -7.64 14.19 -37.74
C THR A 6 -6.51 14.68 -36.83
N ILE A 7 -6.87 15.07 -35.61
CA ILE A 7 -5.91 15.45 -34.59
C ILE A 7 -6.30 14.79 -33.27
N GLN A 8 -5.35 14.13 -32.64
CA GLN A 8 -5.42 13.64 -31.28
C GLN A 8 -4.71 14.67 -30.39
N THR A 9 -5.50 15.38 -29.59
CA THR A 9 -5.02 16.45 -28.70
C THR A 9 -4.93 16.03 -27.24
N SER A 10 -5.25 14.77 -26.95
CA SER A 10 -5.14 14.20 -25.62
C SER A 10 -4.75 12.72 -25.68
N PHE A 11 -3.97 12.29 -24.69
CA PHE A 11 -3.53 10.91 -24.44
C PHE A 11 -3.96 10.45 -23.03
N ALA A 12 -4.80 11.23 -22.34
CA ALA A 12 -5.23 10.96 -20.96
C ALA A 12 -6.00 9.63 -20.79
N GLY A 13 -6.49 9.05 -21.87
CA GLY A 13 -7.15 7.74 -21.83
C GLY A 13 -6.18 6.58 -21.64
N GLY A 14 -4.88 6.79 -21.81
CA GLY A 14 -3.85 5.77 -21.65
C GLY A 14 -4.04 4.59 -22.60
N TYR A 15 -3.71 3.40 -22.14
CA TYR A 15 -3.91 2.14 -22.84
C TYR A 15 -5.41 1.82 -22.99
N LEU A 16 -5.79 1.37 -24.19
CA LEU A 16 -7.12 0.82 -24.48
C LEU A 16 -7.00 -0.57 -25.10
N ASP A 17 -7.71 -1.52 -24.48
CA ASP A 17 -7.74 -2.92 -24.91
C ASP A 17 -8.21 -3.05 -26.37
N PRO A 18 -7.49 -3.80 -27.24
CA PRO A 18 -7.86 -3.99 -28.63
C PRO A 18 -9.29 -4.50 -28.87
N VAL A 19 -9.84 -5.27 -27.93
CA VAL A 19 -11.21 -5.80 -28.04
C VAL A 19 -12.26 -4.66 -28.04
N LEU A 20 -11.92 -3.49 -27.52
CA LEU A 20 -12.82 -2.34 -27.43
C LEU A 20 -12.82 -1.44 -28.68
N GLN A 21 -11.95 -1.70 -29.67
CA GLN A 21 -11.72 -0.83 -30.84
C GLN A 21 -12.91 -0.68 -31.81
N GLY A 22 -13.97 -1.47 -31.66
CA GLY A 22 -15.22 -1.37 -32.43
C GLY A 22 -16.44 -0.90 -31.64
N THR A 23 -16.27 -0.52 -30.38
CA THR A 23 -17.38 -0.15 -29.48
C THR A 23 -17.76 1.32 -29.61
N GLY A 24 -18.97 1.70 -29.17
CA GLY A 24 -19.46 3.08 -29.21
C GLY A 24 -18.70 4.09 -28.32
N LEU A 25 -17.57 3.70 -27.72
CA LEU A 25 -16.73 4.49 -26.82
C LEU A 25 -15.88 5.54 -27.57
N THR A 26 -16.52 6.34 -28.42
CA THR A 26 -15.86 7.27 -29.34
C THR A 26 -14.99 8.33 -28.64
N THR A 27 -15.35 8.77 -27.43
CA THR A 27 -14.55 9.76 -26.69
C THR A 27 -13.28 9.14 -26.10
N GLN A 28 -13.39 8.02 -25.38
CA GLN A 28 -12.24 7.32 -24.78
C GLN A 28 -11.26 6.87 -25.87
N TYR A 29 -11.79 6.31 -26.97
CA TYR A 29 -10.99 5.86 -28.11
C TYR A 29 -10.09 6.97 -28.66
N LYS A 30 -10.61 8.21 -28.82
CA LYS A 30 -9.86 9.34 -29.38
C LYS A 30 -8.71 9.84 -28.51
N ILE A 31 -8.73 9.51 -27.22
CA ILE A 31 -7.73 9.97 -26.24
C ILE A 31 -6.85 8.84 -25.71
N SER A 32 -6.94 7.65 -26.31
CA SER A 32 -6.23 6.46 -25.86
C SER A 32 -5.18 6.01 -26.89
N CYS A 33 -4.34 5.08 -26.45
CA CYS A 33 -3.28 4.42 -27.20
C CYS A 33 -3.57 2.91 -27.24
N LYS A 34 -3.13 2.24 -28.31
CA LYS A 34 -3.17 0.78 -28.44
C LYS A 34 -2.13 0.09 -27.55
N LYS A 35 -0.99 0.74 -27.33
CA LYS A 35 0.10 0.28 -26.44
C LYS A 35 0.76 1.48 -25.80
N LEU A 36 1.11 1.37 -24.52
CA LEU A 36 1.76 2.46 -23.78
C LEU A 36 2.73 1.88 -22.75
N VAL A 37 4.01 1.82 -23.12
CA VAL A 37 5.08 1.24 -22.28
C VAL A 37 6.09 2.32 -21.91
N ASN A 38 6.41 2.43 -20.61
CA ASN A 38 7.34 3.42 -20.03
C ASN A 38 7.01 4.88 -20.35
N PHE A 39 5.72 5.15 -20.59
CA PHE A 39 5.15 6.48 -20.72
C PHE A 39 4.08 6.67 -19.64
N LEU A 40 3.93 7.90 -19.16
CA LEU A 40 2.87 8.30 -18.25
C LEU A 40 1.93 9.28 -18.97
N PRO A 41 0.62 8.99 -19.03
CA PRO A 41 -0.36 9.96 -19.47
C PRO A 41 -0.59 11.01 -18.37
N ASP A 42 -0.63 12.28 -18.74
CA ASP A 42 -1.02 13.37 -17.84
C ASP A 42 -2.52 13.66 -17.99
N SER A 43 -3.18 14.01 -16.90
CA SER A 43 -4.61 14.36 -16.87
C SER A 43 -4.96 15.56 -17.75
N ARG A 44 -4.01 16.47 -18.01
CA ARG A 44 -4.13 17.61 -18.93
C ARG A 44 -4.06 17.19 -20.40
N GLY A 45 -3.68 15.94 -20.69
CA GLY A 45 -3.80 15.32 -22.00
C GLY A 45 -2.49 15.10 -22.77
N TYR A 46 -1.33 15.54 -22.29
CA TYR A 46 -0.08 15.17 -22.96
C TYR A 46 0.44 13.82 -22.44
N LEU A 47 1.37 13.24 -23.19
CA LEU A 47 2.08 12.01 -22.82
C LEU A 47 3.55 12.33 -22.61
N PHE A 48 4.16 11.82 -21.56
CA PHE A 48 5.59 12.01 -21.32
C PHE A 48 6.27 10.71 -20.87
N ARG A 49 7.53 10.54 -21.27
CA ARG A 49 8.32 9.38 -20.85
C ARG A 49 8.50 9.40 -19.33
N ARG A 50 8.35 8.25 -18.67
CA ARG A 50 8.55 8.17 -17.22
C ARG A 50 9.99 8.51 -16.83
N PRO A 51 10.22 9.07 -15.64
CA PRO A 51 11.56 9.09 -15.07
C PRO A 51 12.03 7.65 -14.78
N GLY A 52 13.34 7.50 -14.73
CA GLY A 52 14.00 6.28 -14.33
C GLY A 52 14.08 6.13 -12.81
N THR A 53 14.52 4.96 -12.37
CA THR A 53 14.71 4.64 -10.96
C THR A 53 16.14 4.92 -10.49
N ARG A 54 16.29 5.57 -9.33
CA ARG A 54 17.58 5.77 -8.65
C ARG A 54 17.94 4.54 -7.83
N TYR A 55 19.19 4.12 -7.85
CA TYR A 55 19.66 3.11 -6.91
C TYR A 55 19.67 3.67 -5.46
N GLY A 56 18.98 2.98 -4.56
CA GLY A 56 18.83 3.35 -3.14
C GLY A 56 20.06 3.04 -2.28
N GLY A 57 21.01 2.25 -2.80
CA GLY A 57 22.24 1.91 -2.09
C GLY A 57 22.08 0.85 -1.00
N LEU A 58 20.97 0.10 -1.02
CA LEU A 58 20.69 -1.01 -0.13
C LEU A 58 20.49 -2.28 -0.96
N GLN A 59 21.13 -3.36 -0.54
CA GLN A 59 20.96 -4.70 -1.11
C GLN A 59 20.86 -5.73 0.01
N PHE A 60 20.12 -6.81 -0.22
CA PHE A 60 19.95 -7.88 0.75
C PHE A 60 19.65 -9.22 0.05
N ALA A 61 20.21 -10.31 0.57
CA ALA A 61 19.94 -11.65 0.07
C ALA A 61 18.59 -12.15 0.59
N SER A 62 17.61 -12.33 -0.29
CA SER A 62 16.29 -12.86 0.05
C SER A 62 15.51 -13.25 -1.21
N SER A 63 14.78 -14.36 -1.17
CA SER A 63 13.92 -14.76 -2.31
C SER A 63 12.56 -14.04 -2.35
N SER A 64 12.25 -13.24 -1.32
CA SER A 64 10.99 -12.53 -1.18
C SER A 64 11.19 -11.29 -0.31
N CYS A 65 10.31 -10.31 -0.46
CA CYS A 65 10.35 -9.09 0.31
C CYS A 65 8.92 -8.55 0.47
N ARG A 66 8.69 -7.83 1.57
CA ARG A 66 7.47 -7.05 1.76
C ARG A 66 7.81 -5.69 2.35
N MET A 67 7.36 -4.63 1.67
CA MET A 67 7.68 -3.25 2.05
C MET A 67 6.45 -2.48 2.55
N ARG A 68 6.68 -1.58 3.51
CA ARG A 68 5.67 -0.63 4.01
C ARG A 68 6.35 0.63 4.53
N THR A 69 5.62 1.73 4.59
CA THR A 69 6.09 2.94 5.27
C THR A 69 5.54 3.06 6.69
N VAL A 70 6.29 3.73 7.56
CA VAL A 70 5.89 4.07 8.93
C VAL A 70 6.33 5.50 9.24
N ARG A 71 5.49 6.31 9.89
CA ARG A 71 5.87 7.66 10.31
C ARG A 71 6.67 7.62 11.61
N ALA A 72 7.93 8.02 11.56
CA ALA A 72 8.75 8.33 12.73
C ALA A 72 8.52 9.78 13.21
N SER A 73 9.17 10.17 14.29
CA SER A 73 9.10 11.55 14.82
C SER A 73 9.78 12.59 13.93
N ASP A 74 10.75 12.19 13.10
CA ASP A 74 11.62 13.04 12.29
C ASP A 74 11.39 12.90 10.77
N GLY A 75 10.44 12.05 10.37
CA GLY A 75 10.06 11.82 8.99
C GLY A 75 9.38 10.46 8.80
N LEU A 76 9.12 10.09 7.55
CA LEU A 76 8.65 8.75 7.21
C LEU A 76 9.87 7.81 7.08
N LEU A 77 9.70 6.53 7.37
CA LEU A 77 10.71 5.49 7.15
C LEU A 77 10.13 4.41 6.24
N VAL A 78 10.98 3.86 5.38
CA VAL A 78 10.67 2.70 4.55
C VAL A 78 11.11 1.45 5.31
N VAL A 79 10.15 0.59 5.64
CA VAL A 79 10.35 -0.67 6.35
C VAL A 79 10.30 -1.81 5.35
N ILE A 80 11.37 -2.60 5.29
CA ILE A 80 11.59 -3.65 4.30
C ILE A 80 11.80 -4.97 5.05
N PHE A 81 10.79 -5.83 5.04
CA PHE A 81 10.91 -7.18 5.58
C PHE A 81 11.52 -8.12 4.53
N VAL A 82 12.53 -8.86 4.94
CA VAL A 82 13.23 -9.88 4.14
C VAL A 82 13.36 -11.16 4.96
N ASP A 83 14.02 -12.20 4.45
CA ASP A 83 14.20 -13.44 5.20
C ASP A 83 14.89 -13.19 6.56
N LYS A 84 14.15 -13.42 7.66
CA LYS A 84 14.62 -13.29 9.05
C LYS A 84 15.19 -11.92 9.45
N ALA A 85 15.03 -10.88 8.64
CA ALA A 85 15.45 -9.53 8.97
C ALA A 85 14.42 -8.47 8.53
N VAL A 86 14.49 -7.30 9.15
CA VAL A 86 13.77 -6.11 8.71
C VAL A 86 14.73 -4.93 8.66
N TYR A 87 14.72 -4.20 7.56
CA TYR A 87 15.52 -3.00 7.34
C TYR A 87 14.61 -1.78 7.45
N LEU A 88 15.07 -0.75 8.16
CA LEU A 88 14.43 0.56 8.13
C LEU A 88 15.36 1.50 7.40
N TYR A 89 14.87 2.10 6.32
CA TYR A 89 15.59 3.01 5.44
C TYR A 89 14.99 4.41 5.51
N SER A 90 15.85 5.42 5.59
CA SER A 90 15.49 6.83 5.42
C SER A 90 16.18 7.41 4.20
N ASN A 91 15.39 7.96 3.28
CA ASN A 91 15.92 8.61 2.09
C ASN A 91 16.65 9.91 2.43
N ARG A 92 16.06 10.70 3.33
CA ARG A 92 16.57 11.99 3.80
C ARG A 92 18.02 11.92 4.23
N TYR A 93 18.37 10.87 4.96
CA TYR A 93 19.73 10.65 5.45
C TYR A 93 20.51 9.63 4.62
N SER A 94 19.85 8.90 3.73
CA SER A 94 20.40 7.72 3.04
C SER A 94 21.05 6.72 4.02
N ILE A 95 20.40 6.50 5.16
CA ILE A 95 20.85 5.59 6.23
C ILE A 95 19.85 4.45 6.35
N TYR A 96 20.35 3.28 6.73
CA TYR A 96 19.52 2.18 7.17
C TYR A 96 20.06 1.51 8.43
N PHE A 97 19.20 0.76 9.11
CA PHE A 97 19.60 -0.22 10.11
C PHE A 97 18.73 -1.47 9.99
N SER A 98 19.20 -2.59 10.54
CA SER A 98 18.50 -3.88 10.48
C SER A 98 18.15 -4.40 11.87
N LEU A 99 17.00 -5.04 11.99
CA LEU A 99 16.58 -5.82 13.15
C LEU A 99 16.34 -7.27 12.73
N GLU A 100 16.42 -8.20 13.69
CA GLU A 100 15.98 -9.58 13.48
C GLU A 100 14.45 -9.64 13.34
N SER A 101 13.97 -10.49 12.44
CA SER A 101 12.56 -10.71 12.17
C SER A 101 12.20 -12.19 12.36
N PRO A 102 11.03 -12.52 12.96
CA PRO A 102 10.58 -13.90 13.09
C PRO A 102 10.15 -14.51 11.74
N TYR A 103 9.80 -13.69 10.76
CA TYR A 103 9.20 -14.09 9.48
C TYR A 103 10.24 -14.64 8.52
N GLY A 104 9.98 -15.81 7.93
CA GLY A 104 10.78 -16.32 6.81
C GLY A 104 10.32 -15.74 5.47
N ALA A 105 11.12 -15.94 4.42
CA ALA A 105 10.81 -15.44 3.07
C ALA A 105 9.42 -15.87 2.54
N GLU A 106 8.97 -17.07 2.88
CA GLU A 106 7.67 -17.63 2.46
C GLU A 106 6.47 -16.96 3.15
N ASP A 107 6.69 -16.33 4.30
CA ASP A 107 5.64 -15.69 5.12
C ASP A 107 5.38 -14.23 4.70
N LEU A 108 6.35 -13.59 4.05
CA LEU A 108 6.38 -12.14 3.82
C LEU A 108 5.17 -11.65 3.00
N ASN A 109 4.71 -12.44 2.03
CA ASN A 109 3.54 -12.11 1.22
C ASN A 109 2.23 -12.16 2.00
N GLY A 110 2.20 -12.87 3.13
CA GLY A 110 1.04 -12.99 4.01
C GLY A 110 0.93 -11.87 5.05
N LEU A 111 1.92 -10.97 5.14
CA LEU A 111 1.95 -9.92 6.16
C LEU A 111 0.90 -8.83 5.87
N ASN A 112 0.01 -8.60 6.84
CA ASN A 112 -0.87 -7.46 6.87
C ASN A 112 -0.33 -6.42 7.86
N MET A 113 -0.02 -5.22 7.36
CA MET A 113 0.66 -4.18 8.13
C MET A 113 -0.18 -2.91 8.17
N ALA A 114 -0.44 -2.38 9.37
CA ALA A 114 -1.20 -1.16 9.59
C ALA A 114 -0.47 -0.26 10.58
N GLU A 115 -0.39 1.02 10.23
CA GLU A 115 0.25 2.04 11.07
C GLU A 115 -0.78 2.75 11.94
N ILE A 116 -0.43 3.00 13.20
CA ILE A 116 -1.07 4.00 14.06
C ILE A 116 -0.07 4.54 15.08
N ASN A 117 -0.13 5.83 15.41
CA ASN A 117 0.67 6.46 16.46
C ASN A 117 2.17 6.12 16.37
N HIS A 118 2.78 6.30 15.19
CA HIS A 118 4.20 6.03 14.95
C HIS A 118 4.65 4.58 15.17
N SER A 119 3.71 3.64 15.15
CA SER A 119 3.97 2.21 15.33
C SER A 119 3.32 1.41 14.21
N LEU A 120 4.04 0.41 13.71
CA LEU A 120 3.58 -0.48 12.66
C LEU A 120 3.16 -1.82 13.28
N TYR A 121 1.87 -2.13 13.22
CA TYR A 121 1.31 -3.41 13.69
C TYR A 121 1.28 -4.42 12.56
N ILE A 122 1.81 -5.61 12.81
CA ILE A 122 1.97 -6.68 11.82
C ILE A 122 1.16 -7.90 12.24
N LEU A 123 0.33 -8.38 11.31
CA LEU A 123 -0.47 -9.59 11.44
C LEU A 123 -0.07 -10.63 10.41
N HIS A 124 -0.12 -11.91 10.79
CA HIS A 124 0.09 -13.06 9.91
C HIS A 124 -0.82 -14.22 10.34
N LYS A 125 -1.06 -15.19 9.44
CA LYS A 125 -1.92 -16.34 9.72
C LYS A 125 -1.29 -17.39 10.64
N ASP A 126 0.04 -17.46 10.67
CA ASP A 126 0.82 -18.46 11.43
C ASP A 126 1.67 -17.85 12.55
N TYR A 127 1.66 -16.52 12.70
CA TYR A 127 2.39 -15.84 13.77
C TYR A 127 1.45 -15.00 14.60
N ARG A 128 1.70 -14.99 15.91
CA ARG A 128 1.07 -14.02 16.80
C ARG A 128 1.34 -12.58 16.31
N PRO A 129 0.48 -11.61 16.62
CA PRO A 129 0.70 -10.22 16.23
C PRO A 129 2.01 -9.63 16.79
N TYR A 130 2.70 -8.83 15.97
CA TYR A 130 3.91 -8.08 16.32
C TYR A 130 3.70 -6.58 16.13
N VAL A 131 4.52 -5.77 16.81
CA VAL A 131 4.58 -4.32 16.64
C VAL A 131 6.04 -3.90 16.44
N LEU A 132 6.26 -3.06 15.44
CA LEU A 132 7.50 -2.32 15.23
C LEU A 132 7.27 -0.90 15.73
N GLU A 133 8.02 -0.49 16.75
CA GLU A 133 7.87 0.82 17.38
C GLU A 133 9.22 1.40 17.81
N ALA A 134 9.23 2.72 18.01
CA ALA A 134 10.38 3.40 18.57
C ALA A 134 10.55 3.13 20.08
N ILE A 135 11.78 2.94 20.55
CA ILE A 135 12.20 2.77 21.93
C ILE A 135 12.36 4.18 22.54
N GLY A 136 11.54 4.52 23.54
CA GLY A 136 11.69 5.78 24.27
C GLY A 136 13.07 5.92 24.92
N THR A 137 13.51 7.16 25.18
CA THR A 137 14.85 7.56 25.66
C THR A 137 15.32 6.97 27.00
N ASP A 138 14.56 6.07 27.64
CA ASP A 138 14.76 5.63 29.02
C ASP A 138 15.21 4.16 29.19
N SER A 139 15.74 3.50 28.14
CA SER A 139 16.28 2.14 28.27
C SER A 139 17.72 2.02 27.80
N THR A 140 18.51 1.30 28.62
CA THR A 140 19.92 0.99 28.42
C THR A 140 20.05 0.01 27.26
N THR A 141 20.47 0.50 26.09
CA THR A 141 20.53 -0.29 24.85
C THR A 141 21.68 -1.29 24.87
N GLY A 142 21.36 -2.55 24.52
CA GLY A 142 22.33 -3.55 24.06
C GLY A 142 22.87 -3.20 22.67
N ASP A 143 23.91 -3.92 22.24
CA ASP A 143 24.71 -3.62 21.04
C ASP A 143 23.88 -3.61 19.73
N ILE A 144 23.40 -2.43 19.32
CA ILE A 144 22.78 -2.20 18.00
C ILE A 144 23.90 -2.01 16.97
N GLN A 145 23.91 -2.84 15.93
CA GLN A 145 24.89 -2.74 14.83
C GLN A 145 24.40 -1.71 13.80
N PHE A 146 24.99 -0.52 13.82
CA PHE A 146 24.74 0.51 12.79
C PHE A 146 25.58 0.23 11.55
N GLN A 147 24.96 0.10 10.38
CA GLN A 147 25.68 0.08 9.11
C GLN A 147 25.42 1.38 8.36
N ARG A 148 26.48 2.16 8.14
CA ARG A 148 26.41 3.42 7.40
C ARG A 148 26.45 3.17 5.89
N LYS A 149 25.79 4.05 5.14
CA LYS A 149 26.18 4.32 3.75
C LYS A 149 27.58 4.94 3.78
N ALA A 150 28.62 4.15 3.54
CA ALA A 150 29.92 4.72 3.17
C ALA A 150 29.69 5.55 1.90
N ASN A 151 29.83 6.88 1.99
CA ASN A 151 29.81 7.73 0.81
C ASN A 151 31.18 7.60 0.16
N TYR A 152 31.28 6.74 -0.86
CA TYR A 152 32.43 6.75 -1.75
C TYR A 152 32.24 7.92 -2.72
N ASP A 153 33.24 8.79 -2.85
CA ASP A 153 33.26 9.73 -3.97
C ASP A 153 33.42 8.95 -5.29
N ALA A 154 33.28 9.63 -6.43
CA ALA A 154 33.41 9.01 -7.76
C ALA A 154 34.82 8.47 -8.07
N LEU A 155 35.74 8.51 -7.10
CA LEU A 155 37.11 7.97 -7.15
C LEU A 155 37.31 6.82 -6.15
N GLY A 156 36.26 6.35 -5.46
CA GLY A 156 36.36 5.25 -4.52
C GLY A 156 36.91 5.61 -3.14
N VAL A 157 36.88 6.89 -2.75
CA VAL A 157 37.34 7.32 -1.42
C VAL A 157 36.18 7.34 -0.44
N GLU A 158 36.26 6.50 0.60
CA GLU A 158 35.31 6.49 1.71
C GLU A 158 35.36 7.80 2.49
N THR A 159 34.31 8.61 2.39
CA THR A 159 34.08 9.74 3.29
C THR A 159 33.19 9.29 4.44
N ALA A 160 33.81 8.82 5.53
CA ALA A 160 33.11 8.55 6.77
C ALA A 160 32.64 9.86 7.42
N LYS A 161 31.40 10.29 7.14
CA LYS A 161 30.75 11.34 7.93
C LYS A 161 30.33 10.71 9.27
N GLU A 162 30.78 11.28 10.39
CA GLU A 162 30.26 10.92 11.72
C GLU A 162 28.76 11.24 11.77
N LEU A 163 27.96 10.28 12.24
CA LEU A 163 26.52 10.49 12.48
C LEU A 163 26.39 11.59 13.53
N SER A 164 25.50 12.55 13.30
CA SER A 164 25.15 13.51 14.35
C SER A 164 24.46 12.79 15.51
N GLU A 165 24.45 13.41 16.70
CA GLU A 165 23.68 12.88 17.84
C GLU A 165 22.19 12.71 17.48
N GLU A 166 21.64 13.60 16.64
CA GLU A 166 20.27 13.54 16.14
C GLU A 166 20.04 12.29 15.26
N GLU A 167 20.95 11.97 14.33
CA GLU A 167 20.85 10.78 13.47
C GLU A 167 20.96 9.48 14.28
N MET A 168 21.83 9.44 15.29
CA MET A 168 21.98 8.27 16.19
C MET A 168 20.73 8.00 17.03
N ILE A 169 20.04 9.06 17.48
CA ILE A 169 18.81 8.94 18.28
C ILE A 169 17.67 8.35 17.45
N VAL A 170 17.53 8.75 16.19
CA VAL A 170 16.46 8.28 15.29
C VAL A 170 16.59 6.79 14.96
N PHE A 171 17.80 6.33 14.60
CA PHE A 171 17.99 4.96 14.11
C PHE A 171 18.35 3.95 15.22
N GLY A 172 18.84 4.41 16.37
CA GLY A 172 19.22 3.56 17.52
C GLY A 172 18.06 3.19 18.44
N GLN A 173 16.83 3.53 18.08
CA GLN A 173 15.67 3.46 18.96
C GLN A 173 14.50 2.70 18.32
N TRP A 174 14.69 1.55 17.68
CA TRP A 174 13.55 0.75 17.20
C TRP A 174 13.62 -0.69 17.67
N GLN A 175 12.46 -1.27 17.94
CA GLN A 175 12.32 -2.67 18.30
C GLN A 175 11.13 -3.31 17.58
N LEU A 176 11.32 -4.56 17.18
CA LEU A 176 10.24 -5.44 16.74
C LEU A 176 9.93 -6.39 17.90
N LYS A 177 8.72 -6.30 18.47
CA LYS A 177 8.33 -7.12 19.61
C LYS A 177 6.92 -7.68 19.45
N PRO A 178 6.59 -8.81 20.11
CA PRO A 178 5.24 -9.33 20.10
C PRO A 178 4.25 -8.35 20.76
N VAL A 179 3.03 -8.26 20.23
CA VAL A 179 1.95 -7.47 20.85
C VAL A 179 1.46 -8.16 22.11
N GLU A 180 1.34 -7.40 23.19
CA GLU A 180 0.71 -7.83 24.43
C GLU A 180 -0.78 -7.51 24.38
N PHE A 181 -1.60 -8.55 24.37
CA PHE A 181 -3.05 -8.40 24.45
C PHE A 181 -3.48 -8.45 25.92
N VAL A 182 -4.31 -7.50 26.31
CA VAL A 182 -5.07 -7.53 27.56
C VAL A 182 -6.51 -7.85 27.16
N GLY A 183 -7.08 -8.94 27.68
CA GLY A 183 -8.36 -9.41 27.13
C GLY A 183 -8.86 -10.76 27.60
N ASP A 184 -10.15 -10.99 27.36
CA ASP A 184 -10.78 -12.32 27.44
C ASP A 184 -10.56 -13.15 26.16
N VAL A 185 -10.15 -12.49 25.07
CA VAL A 185 -9.85 -13.14 23.78
C VAL A 185 -8.34 -13.31 23.62
N ASP A 186 -7.92 -14.55 23.44
CA ASP A 186 -6.53 -14.91 23.19
C ASP A 186 -6.20 -14.93 21.69
N PHE A 187 -5.73 -13.79 21.18
CA PHE A 187 -5.21 -13.65 19.82
C PHE A 187 -3.79 -14.22 19.64
N VAL A 188 -3.22 -14.86 20.66
CA VAL A 188 -1.85 -15.41 20.63
C VAL A 188 -1.85 -16.89 20.25
N SER A 189 -2.98 -17.59 20.39
CA SER A 189 -3.11 -18.99 19.98
C SER A 189 -3.21 -19.16 18.46
N ASP A 190 -2.54 -20.18 17.92
CA ASP A 190 -2.37 -20.42 16.46
C ASP A 190 -3.70 -20.44 15.67
N ALA A 191 -4.79 -20.90 16.29
CA ALA A 191 -6.09 -20.95 15.63
C ALA A 191 -6.78 -19.56 15.53
N PHE A 192 -6.34 -18.59 16.33
CA PHE A 192 -6.97 -17.29 16.52
C PHE A 192 -6.15 -16.10 16.01
N HIS A 193 -4.95 -16.34 15.44
CA HIS A 193 -4.14 -15.26 14.86
C HIS A 193 -4.99 -14.45 13.85
N PRO A 194 -5.22 -13.16 14.11
CA PRO A 194 -5.95 -12.32 13.18
C PRO A 194 -5.04 -12.03 11.99
N THR A 195 -5.66 -11.82 10.83
CA THR A 195 -4.94 -11.63 9.56
C THR A 195 -5.33 -10.34 8.85
N VAL A 196 -6.39 -9.69 9.34
CA VAL A 196 -6.94 -8.47 8.78
C VAL A 196 -7.12 -7.47 9.92
N GLN A 197 -6.74 -6.23 9.67
CA GLN A 197 -6.86 -5.15 10.65
C GLN A 197 -7.16 -3.81 10.01
N CYS A 198 -7.71 -2.91 10.83
CA CYS A 198 -7.67 -1.47 10.60
C CYS A 198 -7.89 -0.71 11.91
N PHE A 199 -7.61 0.59 11.91
CA PHE A 199 -7.94 1.48 13.02
C PHE A 199 -9.04 2.47 12.60
N LYS A 200 -10.07 2.63 13.43
CA LYS A 200 -11.17 3.60 13.18
C LYS A 200 -11.79 4.05 14.51
N GLN A 201 -12.04 5.35 14.66
CA GLN A 201 -12.65 5.96 15.85
C GLN A 201 -11.99 5.52 17.18
N GLY A 202 -10.65 5.46 17.21
CA GLY A 202 -9.87 5.08 18.40
C GLY A 202 -9.89 3.58 18.73
N ARG A 203 -10.50 2.73 17.89
CA ARG A 203 -10.55 1.27 18.10
C ARG A 203 -9.66 0.55 17.09
N TRP A 204 -9.02 -0.52 17.54
CA TRP A 204 -8.36 -1.49 16.67
C TRP A 204 -9.34 -2.59 16.28
N PHE A 205 -9.59 -2.72 14.99
CA PHE A 205 -10.39 -3.78 14.44
C PHE A 205 -9.52 -4.94 14.00
N LEU A 206 -9.92 -6.16 14.36
CA LEU A 206 -9.25 -7.41 14.04
C LEU A 206 -10.23 -8.42 13.46
N SER A 207 -9.82 -9.16 12.43
CA SER A 207 -10.63 -10.22 11.83
C SER A 207 -9.79 -11.23 11.03
N GLY A 208 -10.48 -12.21 10.44
CA GLY A 208 -9.92 -13.13 9.45
C GLY A 208 -9.17 -14.34 10.02
N SER A 209 -9.27 -14.59 11.34
CA SER A 209 -8.65 -15.76 11.97
C SER A 209 -9.24 -17.07 11.48
N LEU A 210 -8.45 -18.15 11.49
CA LEU A 210 -8.87 -19.46 11.00
C LEU A 210 -10.04 -20.05 11.79
N ALA A 211 -10.05 -19.88 13.12
CA ALA A 211 -11.11 -20.39 13.98
C ALA A 211 -12.41 -19.56 13.91
N LYS A 212 -12.31 -18.26 13.63
CA LYS A 212 -13.45 -17.33 13.60
C LYS A 212 -13.37 -16.38 12.37
N PRO A 213 -13.52 -16.94 11.16
CA PRO A 213 -13.28 -16.20 9.91
C PRO A 213 -14.34 -15.12 9.61
N THR A 214 -15.49 -15.18 10.26
CA THR A 214 -16.64 -14.27 10.09
C THR A 214 -16.81 -13.28 11.23
N THR A 215 -15.86 -13.23 12.16
CA THR A 215 -15.99 -12.41 13.38
C THR A 215 -15.13 -11.16 13.26
N ILE A 216 -15.72 -10.00 13.58
CA ILE A 216 -15.04 -8.72 13.70
C ILE A 216 -14.90 -8.42 15.19
N TYR A 217 -13.66 -8.22 15.63
CA TYR A 217 -13.34 -7.73 16.96
C TYR A 217 -13.00 -6.26 16.87
N ALA A 218 -13.56 -5.43 17.74
CA ALA A 218 -13.08 -4.06 17.96
C ALA A 218 -12.61 -3.93 19.40
N SER A 219 -11.41 -3.39 19.61
CA SER A 219 -10.90 -3.07 20.94
C SER A 219 -11.83 -2.07 21.64
N ARG A 220 -11.67 -1.92 22.97
CA ARG A 220 -12.23 -0.78 23.69
C ARG A 220 -11.79 0.54 23.04
N SER A 221 -12.66 1.55 23.06
CA SER A 221 -12.23 2.91 22.74
C SER A 221 -11.49 3.51 23.95
N PRO A 222 -10.60 4.50 23.75
CA PRO A 222 -9.99 5.21 24.87
C PRO A 222 -11.07 5.82 25.77
N ASP A 223 -11.04 5.50 27.07
CA ASP A 223 -11.97 6.06 28.06
C ASP A 223 -11.57 7.53 28.33
N TYR A 224 -12.31 8.50 27.77
CA TYR A 224 -12.05 9.95 28.02
C TYR A 224 -12.66 10.48 29.34
N SER A 225 -13.25 9.61 30.16
CA SER A 225 -13.81 9.92 31.48
C SER A 225 -13.55 8.72 32.38
N VAL A 226 -12.90 8.79 33.55
CA VAL A 226 -13.02 9.76 34.63
C VAL A 226 -11.72 9.74 35.45
N ASP A 227 -10.84 10.73 35.24
CA ASP A 227 -9.93 11.31 36.23
C ASP A 227 -8.93 12.18 35.46
N ALA A 228 -9.16 13.49 35.49
CA ALA A 228 -8.32 14.52 34.85
C ALA A 228 -6.95 14.67 35.55
N GLY A 229 -6.34 13.57 36.00
CA GLY A 229 -5.14 13.59 36.83
C GLY A 229 -4.03 12.62 36.44
N ASN A 230 -4.30 11.45 35.85
CA ASN A 230 -3.27 10.43 35.61
C ASN A 230 -3.57 9.52 34.40
N ILE A 231 -3.82 10.09 33.22
CA ILE A 231 -3.67 9.30 31.99
C ILE A 231 -2.17 9.25 31.72
N THR A 232 -1.51 8.16 32.10
CA THR A 232 -0.12 7.95 31.70
C THR A 232 -0.08 7.59 30.22
N GLU A 233 1.00 7.94 29.52
CA GLU A 233 1.28 7.57 28.12
C GLU A 233 1.20 6.05 27.87
N HIS A 234 1.20 5.25 28.95
CA HIS A 234 1.07 3.80 28.96
C HIS A 234 -0.37 3.31 28.73
N ASP A 235 -1.40 4.10 29.07
CA ASP A 235 -2.82 3.74 28.87
C ASP A 235 -3.30 4.00 27.43
N THR A 236 -2.60 4.85 26.66
CA THR A 236 -2.96 5.18 25.27
C THR A 236 -2.43 4.19 24.24
N LYS A 237 -1.51 3.29 24.62
CA LYS A 237 -0.91 2.28 23.74
C LYS A 237 -1.46 0.85 23.92
N GLN A 238 -2.27 0.60 24.95
CA GLN A 238 -2.83 -0.73 25.19
C GLN A 238 -4.24 -0.85 24.63
N PHE A 239 -4.37 -1.50 23.47
CA PHE A 239 -5.67 -1.91 22.95
C PHE A 239 -6.23 -3.05 23.80
N ARG A 240 -7.23 -2.75 24.64
CA ARG A 240 -7.88 -3.71 25.53
C ARG A 240 -9.04 -4.43 24.82
N PHE A 241 -9.10 -5.74 24.96
CA PHE A 241 -10.09 -6.65 24.40
C PHE A 241 -10.80 -7.41 25.53
N ASN A 242 -11.34 -6.67 26.49
CA ASN A 242 -12.07 -7.18 27.66
C ASN A 242 -13.49 -6.61 27.63
N ASP A 243 -14.41 -7.22 28.40
CA ASP A 243 -15.79 -6.76 28.59
C ASP A 243 -16.64 -6.80 27.30
N PHE A 244 -16.52 -7.88 26.52
CA PHE A 244 -17.29 -8.05 25.29
C PHE A 244 -18.80 -8.07 25.55
N THR A 245 -19.54 -7.31 24.73
CA THR A 245 -21.01 -7.40 24.67
C THR A 245 -21.39 -8.24 23.45
N LEU A 246 -22.09 -9.36 23.68
CA LEU A 246 -22.65 -10.19 22.60
C LEU A 246 -23.96 -9.56 22.11
N LYS A 247 -24.09 -9.36 20.79
CA LYS A 247 -25.36 -8.97 20.15
C LYS A 247 -26.39 -10.10 20.33
N GLU A 248 -27.62 -9.75 20.69
CA GLU A 248 -28.67 -10.63 21.22
C GLU A 248 -29.14 -11.81 20.33
N GLU A 249 -28.57 -12.02 19.13
CA GLU A 249 -28.94 -13.15 18.25
C GLU A 249 -28.02 -14.38 18.36
N SER A 250 -27.13 -14.46 19.36
CA SER A 250 -26.30 -15.64 19.59
C SER A 250 -26.28 -16.10 21.06
N LEU A 251 -27.47 -16.26 21.66
CA LEU A 251 -27.68 -16.77 23.02
C LEU A 251 -27.42 -18.29 23.18
N THR A 252 -26.27 -18.80 22.75
CA THR A 252 -25.91 -20.22 23.01
C THR A 252 -24.53 -20.43 23.66
N ARG A 253 -23.68 -19.40 23.84
CA ARG A 253 -22.36 -19.57 24.49
C ARG A 253 -22.22 -19.03 25.92
N VAL A 254 -23.13 -18.19 26.40
CA VAL A 254 -23.07 -17.63 27.77
C VAL A 254 -23.21 -18.71 28.87
N TYR A 255 -23.82 -19.87 28.56
CA TYR A 255 -23.98 -20.96 29.52
C TYR A 255 -22.73 -21.81 29.81
N GLN A 256 -21.64 -21.69 29.02
CA GLN A 256 -20.44 -22.52 29.19
C GLN A 256 -19.31 -21.83 29.95
N TYR A 257 -19.25 -20.49 29.99
CA TYR A 257 -18.19 -19.76 30.69
C TYR A 257 -18.40 -19.64 32.20
N LEU A 258 -19.66 -19.58 32.66
CA LEU A 258 -20.00 -19.47 34.10
C LEU A 258 -19.83 -20.77 34.91
N LYS A 259 -19.50 -21.90 34.30
CA LYS A 259 -19.30 -23.19 35.01
C LYS A 259 -17.84 -23.50 35.35
N LYS A 260 -16.85 -22.69 34.92
CA LYS A 260 -15.43 -23.07 35.03
C LYS A 260 -14.56 -22.18 35.93
N THR A 261 -15.11 -21.13 36.51
CA THR A 261 -14.39 -20.20 37.41
C THR A 261 -15.49 -19.61 38.32
N THR A 262 -15.48 -19.70 39.65
CA THR A 262 -14.36 -19.75 40.58
C THR A 262 -14.90 -20.17 41.97
N THR A 263 -14.40 -21.27 42.52
CA THR A 263 -14.03 -21.34 43.94
C THR A 263 -12.80 -20.45 44.08
N TYR A 264 -12.77 -19.43 44.95
CA TYR A 264 -11.54 -19.04 45.67
C TYR A 264 -11.80 -18.04 46.79
N GLU A 265 -10.90 -18.20 47.77
CA GLU A 265 -10.76 -17.55 49.06
C GLU A 265 -10.42 -16.07 48.99
N SER A 266 -10.73 -15.41 50.11
CA SER A 266 -10.61 -13.98 50.39
C SER A 266 -9.19 -13.42 50.28
N ALA A 267 -9.05 -12.30 49.57
CA ALA A 267 -8.14 -11.21 49.93
C ALA A 267 -8.64 -9.92 49.28
N GLY A 268 -8.70 -8.86 50.07
CA GLY A 268 -9.50 -7.64 49.82
C GLY A 268 -9.24 -6.91 48.50
N SER A 269 -10.35 -6.54 47.86
CA SER A 269 -10.55 -5.27 47.15
C SER A 269 -12.05 -5.05 46.98
N GLU A 270 -12.53 -3.86 47.33
CA GLU A 270 -13.95 -3.48 47.31
C GLU A 270 -14.51 -3.47 45.89
N LEU A 271 -15.58 -4.23 45.65
CA LEU A 271 -16.44 -4.14 44.48
C LEU A 271 -17.78 -3.58 44.95
N ILE A 272 -17.98 -2.26 44.82
CA ILE A 272 -19.24 -1.61 45.20
C ILE A 272 -20.30 -1.97 44.16
N THR A 273 -21.03 -3.06 44.41
CA THR A 273 -22.22 -3.43 43.65
C THR A 273 -23.43 -2.82 44.34
N LYS A 274 -24.03 -1.78 43.75
CA LYS A 274 -25.28 -1.21 44.24
C LYS A 274 -26.44 -2.11 43.79
N VAL A 275 -26.97 -2.91 44.71
CA VAL A 275 -28.16 -3.73 44.50
C VAL A 275 -29.38 -2.89 44.88
N GLU A 276 -30.25 -2.55 43.92
CA GLU A 276 -31.55 -1.96 44.22
C GLU A 276 -32.60 -3.06 44.43
N TYR A 277 -33.37 -2.93 45.50
CA TYR A 277 -34.40 -3.88 45.95
C TYR A 277 -35.78 -3.42 45.44
N ASP A 278 -36.56 -4.31 44.81
CA ASP A 278 -37.97 -4.06 44.47
C ASP A 278 -38.85 -4.69 45.56
N ASP A 279 -39.51 -3.82 46.34
CA ASP A 279 -40.20 -4.15 47.59
C ASP A 279 -41.71 -4.43 47.39
N SER A 280 -42.07 -5.19 46.35
CA SER A 280 -43.48 -5.40 45.96
C SER A 280 -44.04 -6.80 46.21
N ALA A 281 -43.48 -7.58 47.14
CA ALA A 281 -44.11 -8.81 47.61
C ALA A 281 -43.71 -9.19 49.05
N SER A 282 -44.30 -8.52 50.05
CA SER A 282 -44.25 -8.99 51.45
C SER A 282 -45.64 -9.39 51.96
N ARG A 283 -45.77 -10.66 52.36
CA ARG A 283 -46.77 -11.09 53.35
C ARG A 283 -46.11 -12.08 54.29
N THR A 284 -45.84 -11.62 55.50
CA THR A 284 -45.27 -12.37 56.62
C THR A 284 -46.38 -13.04 57.42
N ASP A 285 -46.31 -14.35 57.65
CA ASP A 285 -46.99 -15.02 58.75
C ASP A 285 -45.92 -15.74 59.60
N VAL A 286 -45.85 -15.38 60.88
CA VAL A 286 -44.88 -15.91 61.86
C VAL A 286 -45.56 -17.02 62.66
N LEU A 287 -44.93 -18.21 62.74
CA LEU A 287 -45.34 -19.28 63.66
C LEU A 287 -44.33 -19.40 64.83
N PRO A 288 -44.79 -19.69 66.07
CA PRO A 288 -43.93 -19.78 67.26
C PRO A 288 -43.13 -21.09 67.37
N TYR A 289 -41.94 -21.00 67.97
CA TYR A 289 -40.92 -22.04 68.15
C TYR A 289 -41.22 -23.04 69.30
N ASP A 290 -40.93 -24.34 69.09
CA ASP A 290 -40.97 -25.43 70.08
C ASP A 290 -39.54 -25.87 70.46
N PRO A 291 -39.14 -25.80 71.75
CA PRO A 291 -37.77 -26.02 72.20
C PRO A 291 -37.37 -27.50 72.42
N THR A 292 -38.07 -28.48 71.85
CA THR A 292 -37.79 -29.92 72.12
C THR A 292 -37.20 -30.74 70.96
N GLU A 293 -36.84 -30.13 69.82
CA GLU A 293 -36.14 -30.83 68.73
C GLU A 293 -34.61 -30.87 68.93
N ALA A 294 -34.00 -32.06 68.75
CA ALA A 294 -32.56 -32.28 68.81
C ALA A 294 -31.84 -31.85 67.52
N ILE A 295 -30.62 -31.32 67.67
CA ILE A 295 -29.77 -30.74 66.60
C ILE A 295 -28.94 -31.85 65.91
N PRO A 296 -28.88 -31.95 64.57
CA PRO A 296 -27.93 -32.83 63.85
C PRO A 296 -26.49 -32.28 63.84
N GLU A 297 -25.49 -33.17 63.77
CA GLU A 297 -24.04 -32.92 63.96
C GLU A 297 -23.32 -32.02 62.92
N ASP A 298 -24.03 -31.32 62.02
CA ASP A 298 -23.42 -30.60 60.87
C ASP A 298 -23.49 -29.05 60.96
N GLU A 299 -23.70 -28.47 62.14
CA GLU A 299 -23.69 -27.00 62.33
C GLU A 299 -22.29 -26.50 62.76
N GLN A 300 -21.64 -25.68 61.92
CA GLN A 300 -20.49 -24.87 62.32
C GLN A 300 -20.95 -23.53 62.92
N GLU A 301 -20.49 -23.23 64.13
CA GLU A 301 -20.65 -21.90 64.73
C GLU A 301 -19.69 -20.90 64.05
N SER A 302 -20.24 -19.84 63.45
CA SER A 302 -19.46 -18.67 63.02
C SER A 302 -19.76 -17.49 63.94
N SER A 303 -18.72 -16.97 64.59
CA SER A 303 -18.80 -15.76 65.41
C SER A 303 -18.30 -14.54 64.63
N THR A 304 -19.14 -13.53 64.43
CA THR A 304 -18.75 -12.22 63.88
C THR A 304 -18.59 -11.22 65.02
N VAL A 305 -17.42 -10.56 65.10
CA VAL A 305 -17.19 -9.44 66.03
C VAL A 305 -17.52 -8.16 65.29
N MET A 306 -18.39 -7.32 65.87
CA MET A 306 -18.70 -5.99 65.36
C MET A 306 -17.91 -4.94 66.16
N TYR A 307 -17.35 -3.97 65.46
CA TYR A 307 -16.71 -2.78 66.03
C TYR A 307 -17.66 -1.60 65.83
N ASP A 308 -17.73 -0.71 66.82
CA ASP A 308 -18.49 0.53 66.66
C ASP A 308 -17.72 1.57 65.82
N ALA A 309 -18.34 2.73 65.59
CA ALA A 309 -17.81 3.79 64.74
C ALA A 309 -16.48 4.40 65.23
N ASP A 310 -16.08 4.13 66.47
CA ASP A 310 -14.80 4.55 67.05
C ASP A 310 -13.78 3.40 67.15
N GLY A 311 -14.14 2.19 66.72
CA GLY A 311 -13.22 1.06 66.55
C GLY A 311 -13.04 0.14 67.76
N GLU A 312 -13.91 0.20 68.77
CA GLU A 312 -13.86 -0.70 69.93
C GLU A 312 -14.85 -1.88 69.77
N PRO A 313 -14.45 -3.14 70.08
CA PRO A 313 -15.32 -4.30 69.91
C PRO A 313 -16.38 -4.36 71.03
N THR A 314 -17.65 -4.38 70.65
CA THR A 314 -18.77 -4.55 71.60
C THR A 314 -19.36 -5.95 71.49
N THR A 315 -19.42 -6.67 72.62
CA THR A 315 -20.08 -7.98 72.74
C THR A 315 -21.59 -7.85 72.89
N LEU A 316 -22.37 -8.56 72.08
CA LEU A 316 -23.81 -8.76 72.30
C LEU A 316 -24.31 -10.16 71.94
N GLU A 317 -25.43 -10.50 72.58
CA GLU A 317 -26.04 -11.80 72.82
C GLU A 317 -26.28 -12.65 71.55
N THR A 318 -26.13 -13.96 71.73
CA THR A 318 -26.25 -14.98 70.70
C THR A 318 -27.72 -15.24 70.36
N GLU A 319 -28.24 -14.64 69.28
CA GLU A 319 -29.49 -15.09 68.65
C GLU A 319 -29.17 -16.12 67.56
N ARG A 320 -29.70 -17.34 67.71
CA ARG A 320 -29.58 -18.43 66.73
C ARG A 320 -30.60 -18.22 65.61
N VAL A 321 -30.12 -17.95 64.40
CA VAL A 321 -30.96 -17.85 63.19
C VAL A 321 -31.06 -19.22 62.52
N ARG A 322 -32.28 -19.77 62.40
CA ARG A 322 -32.57 -21.01 61.66
C ARG A 322 -32.62 -20.68 60.17
N THR A 323 -31.71 -21.22 59.35
CA THR A 323 -31.76 -21.06 57.89
C THR A 323 -32.69 -22.12 57.30
N GLU A 324 -33.93 -21.75 56.94
CA GLU A 324 -34.73 -22.57 56.04
C GLU A 324 -34.22 -22.39 54.62
N VAL A 325 -33.81 -23.49 53.96
CA VAL A 325 -33.54 -23.50 52.52
C VAL A 325 -34.87 -23.40 51.79
N VAL A 326 -35.32 -22.16 51.56
CA VAL A 326 -36.39 -21.88 50.61
C VAL A 326 -35.76 -22.01 49.21
N THR A 327 -36.06 -23.09 48.50
CA THR A 327 -35.80 -23.20 47.06
C THR A 327 -36.76 -22.28 46.30
N SER A 328 -36.55 -20.97 46.38
CA SER A 328 -37.03 -20.05 45.36
C SER A 328 -35.87 -19.82 44.40
N ALA A 329 -36.10 -20.08 43.11
CA ALA A 329 -35.13 -19.75 42.08
C ALA A 329 -35.00 -18.22 42.03
N THR A 330 -34.06 -17.67 42.80
CA THR A 330 -33.70 -16.26 42.73
C THR A 330 -32.90 -16.06 41.46
N THR A 331 -33.55 -15.58 40.41
CA THR A 331 -32.87 -15.16 39.18
C THR A 331 -32.05 -13.91 39.51
N TYR A 332 -30.75 -14.06 39.72
CA TYR A 332 -29.84 -12.92 39.77
C TYR A 332 -29.77 -12.30 38.36
N ARG A 333 -30.42 -11.16 38.16
CA ARG A 333 -30.11 -10.29 37.02
C ARG A 333 -28.80 -9.59 37.32
N VAL A 334 -27.70 -10.14 36.83
CA VAL A 334 -26.45 -9.38 36.68
C VAL A 334 -26.69 -8.43 35.51
N THR A 335 -27.14 -7.21 35.81
CA THR A 335 -27.19 -6.14 34.81
C THR A 335 -25.79 -5.55 34.74
N THR A 336 -24.89 -6.17 33.97
CA THR A 336 -23.67 -5.47 33.54
C THR A 336 -24.11 -4.32 32.65
N THR A 337 -23.96 -3.08 33.12
CA THR A 337 -24.16 -1.91 32.26
C THR A 337 -23.14 -1.97 31.14
N VAL A 338 -23.60 -2.13 29.90
CA VAL A 338 -22.76 -2.04 28.71
C VAL A 338 -22.38 -0.58 28.53
N LEU A 339 -21.09 -0.26 28.65
CA LEU A 339 -20.59 1.09 28.39
C LEU A 339 -20.30 1.23 26.89
N ASP A 340 -20.43 2.45 26.40
CA ASP A 340 -20.12 2.78 25.00
C ASP A 340 -18.66 2.51 24.63
N SER A 341 -17.75 2.44 25.61
CA SER A 341 -16.33 2.16 25.41
C SER A 341 -15.95 0.69 25.41
N HIS A 342 -16.86 -0.22 25.76
CA HIS A 342 -16.58 -1.67 25.82
C HIS A 342 -16.12 -2.23 24.47
N ALA A 343 -15.39 -3.35 24.51
CA ALA A 343 -14.96 -4.07 23.32
C ALA A 343 -16.17 -4.69 22.59
N ILE A 344 -16.03 -4.87 21.28
CA ILE A 344 -17.11 -5.35 20.41
C ILE A 344 -16.69 -6.68 19.79
N GLU A 345 -17.54 -7.70 19.91
CA GLU A 345 -17.45 -8.95 19.14
C GLU A 345 -18.69 -9.04 18.26
N LEU A 346 -18.53 -8.76 16.96
CA LEU A 346 -19.58 -8.88 15.96
C LEU A 346 -19.39 -10.17 15.16
N ILE A 347 -20.33 -11.10 15.29
CA ILE A 347 -20.35 -12.35 14.51
C ILE A 347 -21.34 -12.17 13.38
N GLU A 348 -20.85 -12.14 12.15
CA GLU A 348 -21.70 -12.02 10.96
C GLU A 348 -22.12 -13.42 10.49
N SER A 349 -23.31 -13.86 10.91
CA SER A 349 -23.88 -15.17 10.54
C SER A 349 -24.14 -15.29 9.04
N ASP A 350 -24.47 -14.17 8.40
CA ASP A 350 -24.90 -14.11 7.01
C ASP A 350 -23.74 -14.26 6.02
N LEU A 351 -22.49 -14.34 6.51
CA LEU A 351 -21.33 -14.63 5.70
C LEU A 351 -21.24 -16.10 5.28
N PHE A 352 -22.09 -17.00 5.80
CA PHE A 352 -22.07 -18.44 5.51
C PHE A 352 -20.68 -19.08 5.71
N GLY A 353 -19.92 -18.61 6.70
CA GLY A 353 -18.55 -19.05 6.96
C GLY A 353 -17.47 -18.44 6.05
N SER A 354 -17.83 -17.47 5.19
CA SER A 354 -16.89 -16.78 4.30
C SER A 354 -15.96 -15.88 5.11
N ARG A 355 -14.66 -16.00 4.85
CA ARG A 355 -13.64 -15.18 5.52
C ARG A 355 -13.75 -13.71 5.14
N ILE A 356 -13.52 -12.84 6.11
CA ILE A 356 -13.29 -11.41 5.90
C ILE A 356 -11.89 -11.24 5.32
N ASN A 357 -11.82 -10.63 4.13
CA ASN A 357 -10.59 -10.49 3.35
C ASN A 357 -9.87 -9.18 3.64
N PHE A 358 -10.62 -8.09 3.86
CA PHE A 358 -10.06 -6.80 4.23
C PHE A 358 -11.01 -6.02 5.14
N LEU A 359 -10.43 -5.15 5.96
CA LEU A 359 -11.11 -4.08 6.67
C LEU A 359 -10.42 -2.79 6.26
N TYR A 360 -11.18 -1.81 5.78
CA TYR A 360 -10.60 -0.56 5.30
C TYR A 360 -11.35 0.65 5.88
N PRO A 361 -10.66 1.52 6.64
CA PRO A 361 -11.27 2.69 7.23
C PRO A 361 -11.26 3.85 6.23
N GLN A 362 -12.45 4.35 5.91
CA GLN A 362 -12.66 5.62 5.20
C GLN A 362 -13.69 6.44 5.99
N THR A 363 -14.47 7.31 5.34
CA THR A 363 -15.67 7.91 5.98
C THR A 363 -16.54 6.82 6.62
N ARG A 364 -16.76 5.72 5.91
CA ARG A 364 -17.35 4.47 6.41
C ARG A 364 -16.31 3.37 6.57
N LEU A 365 -16.58 2.37 7.40
CA LEU A 365 -15.78 1.14 7.48
C LEU A 365 -16.23 0.21 6.36
N LEU A 366 -15.33 -0.14 5.44
CA LEU A 366 -15.59 -1.12 4.40
C LEU A 366 -15.06 -2.48 4.86
N VAL A 367 -15.89 -3.51 4.73
CA VAL A 367 -15.57 -4.90 5.07
C VAL A 367 -15.70 -5.74 3.82
N GLY A 368 -14.55 -6.16 3.27
CA GLY A 368 -14.50 -7.00 2.09
C GLY A 368 -14.64 -8.47 2.43
N THR A 369 -15.50 -9.18 1.72
CA THR A 369 -15.74 -10.62 1.90
C THR A 369 -15.65 -11.36 0.57
N LEU A 370 -15.79 -12.69 0.58
CA LEU A 370 -15.78 -13.49 -0.64
C LEU A 370 -16.94 -13.18 -1.61
N LYS A 371 -18.00 -12.50 -1.19
CA LYS A 371 -19.22 -12.30 -2.01
C LYS A 371 -19.69 -10.86 -2.12
N GLU A 372 -19.30 -10.01 -1.18
CA GLU A 372 -19.79 -8.64 -1.07
C GLU A 372 -18.82 -7.74 -0.31
N VAL A 373 -18.98 -6.43 -0.48
CA VAL A 373 -18.46 -5.41 0.43
C VAL A 373 -19.59 -4.94 1.31
N ARG A 374 -19.39 -5.07 2.62
CA ARG A 374 -20.29 -4.56 3.66
C ARG A 374 -19.79 -3.22 4.16
N ILE A 375 -20.70 -2.36 4.57
CA ILE A 375 -20.41 -0.99 5.02
C ILE A 375 -21.07 -0.77 6.37
N ASP A 376 -20.38 -0.08 7.27
CA ASP A 376 -20.95 0.25 8.58
C ASP A 376 -22.16 1.18 8.50
N SER A 377 -23.03 1.14 9.52
CA SER A 377 -24.11 2.12 9.68
C SER A 377 -23.59 3.56 9.66
N GLY A 378 -22.35 3.70 10.16
CA GLY A 378 -21.57 4.90 10.27
C GLY A 378 -22.13 5.90 11.27
N ASP A 379 -22.85 5.38 12.26
CA ASP A 379 -23.02 5.99 13.57
C ASP A 379 -21.67 6.02 14.32
N ILE A 380 -21.67 6.64 15.50
CA ILE A 380 -20.54 6.50 16.44
C ILE A 380 -20.44 5.02 16.81
N ILE A 381 -19.23 4.44 16.76
CA ILE A 381 -19.00 3.02 16.97
C ILE A 381 -18.98 2.71 18.47
N THR A 382 -20.08 2.12 18.96
CA THR A 382 -20.23 1.56 20.31
C THR A 382 -20.81 0.14 20.20
N PRO A 383 -20.75 -0.67 21.28
CA PRO A 383 -21.35 -2.01 21.25
C PRO A 383 -22.84 -2.03 20.89
N ALA A 384 -23.57 -0.95 21.16
CA ALA A 384 -25.00 -0.85 20.88
C ALA A 384 -25.30 -0.46 19.42
N THR A 385 -24.38 0.23 18.74
CA THR A 385 -24.61 0.86 17.43
C THR A 385 -23.85 0.20 16.29
N PHE A 386 -22.73 -0.48 16.57
CA PHE A 386 -21.87 -1.03 15.53
C PHE A 386 -22.55 -2.20 14.80
N ASP A 387 -22.70 -2.04 13.50
CA ASP A 387 -23.20 -3.06 12.59
C ASP A 387 -22.64 -2.84 11.19
N THR A 388 -22.64 -3.89 10.36
CA THR A 388 -22.24 -3.80 8.96
C THR A 388 -23.31 -4.38 8.05
N PHE A 389 -23.55 -3.73 6.91
CA PHE A 389 -24.61 -4.10 5.98
C PHE A 389 -24.08 -4.41 4.58
N PRO A 390 -24.59 -5.46 3.91
CA PRO A 390 -24.22 -5.76 2.54
C PRO A 390 -24.64 -4.61 1.63
N THR A 391 -23.67 -3.96 1.00
CA THR A 391 -23.94 -2.75 0.18
C THR A 391 -23.54 -2.95 -1.27
N ILE A 392 -22.37 -3.54 -1.53
CA ILE A 392 -21.89 -3.79 -2.89
C ILE A 392 -21.76 -5.30 -3.08
N SER A 393 -22.44 -5.85 -4.07
CA SER A 393 -22.27 -7.24 -4.46
C SER A 393 -21.00 -7.44 -5.28
N GLY A 394 -20.24 -8.50 -5.01
CA GLY A 394 -19.00 -8.80 -5.71
C GLY A 394 -17.95 -9.38 -4.76
N SER A 395 -17.18 -10.35 -5.23
CA SER A 395 -16.11 -10.96 -4.45
C SER A 395 -14.94 -10.00 -4.26
N THR A 396 -14.25 -10.08 -3.12
CA THR A 396 -12.99 -9.36 -2.87
C THR A 396 -11.82 -10.32 -2.68
N SER A 397 -10.60 -9.77 -2.63
CA SER A 397 -9.39 -10.47 -2.19
C SER A 397 -8.76 -9.83 -0.95
N GLY A 398 -7.69 -10.45 -0.43
CA GLY A 398 -6.89 -9.93 0.68
C GLY A 398 -5.78 -8.95 0.29
N VAL A 399 -5.68 -8.54 -0.99
CA VAL A 399 -4.77 -7.45 -1.38
C VAL A 399 -5.22 -6.19 -0.67
N GLN A 400 -4.28 -5.54 0.03
CA GLN A 400 -4.57 -4.35 0.83
C GLN A 400 -5.24 -3.28 -0.04
N PRO A 401 -6.46 -2.82 0.32
CA PRO A 401 -7.09 -1.71 -0.37
C PRO A 401 -6.29 -0.42 -0.18
N VAL A 402 -6.41 0.48 -1.14
CA VAL A 402 -5.81 1.82 -1.11
C VAL A 402 -6.87 2.83 -1.48
N SER A 403 -6.73 4.07 -1.02
CA SER A 403 -7.69 5.12 -1.33
C SER A 403 -7.05 6.30 -2.01
N TRP A 404 -7.88 6.98 -2.79
CA TRP A 404 -7.59 8.27 -3.39
C TRP A 404 -8.86 9.10 -3.31
N ARG A 405 -8.81 10.23 -2.59
CA ARG A 405 -9.99 11.08 -2.33
C ARG A 405 -11.16 10.27 -1.74
N ASN A 406 -12.29 10.18 -2.45
CA ASN A 406 -13.48 9.42 -2.04
C ASN A 406 -13.53 7.99 -2.60
N PHE A 407 -12.56 7.59 -3.44
CA PHE A 407 -12.47 6.25 -3.98
C PHE A 407 -11.64 5.34 -3.08
N THR A 408 -12.14 4.14 -2.85
CA THR A 408 -11.38 3.02 -2.26
C THR A 408 -11.19 1.96 -3.34
N PHE A 409 -9.96 1.78 -3.78
CA PHE A 409 -9.56 0.74 -4.71
C PHE A 409 -9.34 -0.58 -3.98
N TYR A 410 -10.00 -1.63 -4.46
CA TYR A 410 -9.85 -3.00 -3.98
C TYR A 410 -9.87 -3.96 -5.17
N THR A 411 -9.44 -5.21 -4.95
CA THR A 411 -9.40 -6.20 -6.03
C THR A 411 -10.42 -7.30 -5.84
N THR A 412 -10.85 -7.89 -6.95
CA THR A 412 -11.73 -9.06 -6.96
C THR A 412 -11.00 -10.32 -6.50
N SER A 413 -11.72 -11.40 -6.18
CA SER A 413 -11.12 -12.65 -5.67
C SER A 413 -10.09 -13.30 -6.61
N ASP A 414 -10.21 -13.10 -7.93
CA ASP A 414 -9.23 -13.53 -8.94
C ASP A 414 -7.99 -12.64 -9.00
N ARG A 415 -8.00 -11.50 -8.29
CA ARG A 415 -7.00 -10.43 -8.28
C ARG A 415 -6.67 -9.92 -9.68
N ARG A 416 -7.59 -10.01 -10.64
CA ARG A 416 -7.37 -9.54 -12.03
C ARG A 416 -8.17 -8.30 -12.39
N ARG A 417 -8.92 -7.75 -11.45
CA ARG A 417 -9.66 -6.50 -11.63
C ARG A 417 -9.49 -5.58 -10.46
N VAL A 418 -9.50 -4.29 -10.78
CA VAL A 418 -9.45 -3.19 -9.83
C VAL A 418 -10.83 -2.56 -9.79
N MET A 419 -11.48 -2.69 -8.64
CA MET A 419 -12.76 -2.08 -8.35
C MET A 419 -12.53 -0.81 -7.55
N ALA A 420 -13.30 0.24 -7.79
CA ALA A 420 -13.30 1.44 -6.97
C ALA A 420 -14.67 1.63 -6.31
N ALA A 421 -14.72 1.47 -4.98
CA ALA A 421 -15.89 1.81 -4.18
C ALA A 421 -15.87 3.29 -3.83
N TYR A 422 -16.99 3.98 -4.02
CA TYR A 422 -17.14 5.40 -3.66
C TYR A 422 -18.58 5.70 -3.27
N TYR A 423 -18.78 6.76 -2.49
CA TYR A 423 -20.11 7.26 -2.18
C TYR A 423 -20.58 8.19 -3.30
N ASP A 424 -21.76 7.93 -3.84
CA ASP A 424 -22.41 8.77 -4.84
C ASP A 424 -23.58 9.53 -4.20
N ASP A 425 -23.45 10.86 -4.16
CA ASP A 425 -24.47 11.73 -3.55
C ASP A 425 -25.81 11.70 -4.29
N THR A 426 -25.80 11.40 -5.60
CA THR A 426 -27.01 11.39 -6.43
C THR A 426 -27.80 10.10 -6.22
N ALA A 427 -27.11 8.97 -6.12
CA ALA A 427 -27.68 7.68 -5.79
C ALA A 427 -27.99 7.55 -4.29
N GLY A 428 -27.37 8.37 -3.44
CA GLY A 428 -27.55 8.35 -1.98
C GLY A 428 -26.96 7.10 -1.34
N GLY A 429 -25.85 6.58 -1.86
CA GLY A 429 -25.26 5.32 -1.40
C GLY A 429 -23.90 5.02 -2.01
N TYR A 430 -23.26 3.96 -1.51
CA TYR A 430 -22.01 3.46 -2.07
C TYR A 430 -22.25 2.66 -3.34
N LEU A 431 -21.45 2.96 -4.36
CA LEU A 431 -21.38 2.22 -5.61
C LEU A 431 -19.96 1.70 -5.81
N ALA A 432 -19.79 0.75 -6.73
CA ALA A 432 -18.49 0.33 -7.20
C ALA A 432 -18.43 0.30 -8.73
N VAL A 433 -17.30 0.74 -9.28
CA VAL A 433 -17.00 0.70 -10.71
C VAL A 433 -15.75 -0.11 -10.98
N ASP A 434 -15.71 -0.82 -12.11
CA ASP A 434 -14.51 -1.54 -12.58
C ASP A 434 -13.59 -0.55 -13.31
N VAL A 435 -12.47 -0.23 -12.69
CA VAL A 435 -11.47 0.73 -13.20
C VAL A 435 -10.59 0.09 -14.26
N SER A 436 -10.39 -1.23 -14.17
CA SER A 436 -9.60 -2.02 -15.10
C SER A 436 -10.34 -2.40 -16.39
N GLN A 437 -11.62 -2.04 -16.51
CA GLN A 437 -12.49 -2.47 -17.63
C GLN A 437 -11.92 -2.10 -19.02
N THR A 438 -11.21 -0.97 -19.14
CA THR A 438 -10.63 -0.51 -20.41
C THR A 438 -9.27 -1.12 -20.72
N ALA A 439 -8.67 -1.86 -19.77
CA ALA A 439 -7.30 -2.35 -19.83
C ALA A 439 -7.18 -3.82 -19.37
N THR A 440 -8.21 -4.63 -19.63
CA THR A 440 -8.31 -6.00 -19.10
C THR A 440 -7.13 -6.91 -19.44
N SER A 441 -6.54 -6.74 -20.63
CA SER A 441 -5.37 -7.51 -21.09
C SER A 441 -4.08 -7.19 -20.34
N LEU A 442 -3.96 -6.05 -19.66
CA LEU A 442 -2.79 -5.75 -18.81
C LEU A 442 -2.78 -6.65 -17.56
N PHE A 443 -3.93 -7.17 -17.12
CA PHE A 443 -4.07 -8.01 -15.93
C PHE A 443 -3.94 -9.51 -16.28
N SER A 444 -2.89 -9.84 -17.02
CA SER A 444 -2.57 -11.22 -17.43
C SER A 444 -2.06 -12.07 -16.25
N SER A 445 -1.50 -11.41 -15.24
CA SER A 445 -1.07 -11.97 -13.94
C SER A 445 -1.91 -11.36 -12.80
N PRO A 446 -2.11 -12.08 -11.67
CA PRO A 446 -2.83 -11.54 -10.51
C PRO A 446 -2.12 -10.33 -9.89
N ILE A 447 -2.88 -9.42 -9.31
CA ILE A 447 -2.38 -8.26 -8.57
C ILE A 447 -1.79 -8.73 -7.24
N ARG A 448 -0.54 -8.33 -6.98
CA ARG A 448 0.18 -8.56 -5.73
C ARG A 448 0.01 -7.38 -4.77
N GLU A 449 0.28 -6.17 -5.25
CA GLU A 449 0.26 -4.95 -4.43
C GLU A 449 -0.37 -3.77 -5.19
N MET A 450 -0.90 -2.81 -4.43
CA MET A 450 -1.38 -1.53 -4.94
C MET A 450 -0.86 -0.41 -4.05
N ALA A 451 -0.51 0.73 -4.66
CA ALA A 451 -0.08 1.93 -3.94
C ALA A 451 -0.58 3.18 -4.68
N VAL A 452 -1.04 4.21 -3.94
CA VAL A 452 -1.51 5.47 -4.54
C VAL A 452 -0.50 6.57 -4.24
N MET A 453 -0.11 7.28 -5.30
CA MET A 453 0.70 8.48 -5.27
C MET A 453 -0.24 9.68 -5.41
N GLU A 454 -0.19 10.64 -4.48
CA GLU A 454 -1.09 11.80 -4.41
C GLU A 454 -0.39 13.14 -4.63
N GLY A 455 0.93 13.14 -4.81
CA GLY A 455 1.75 14.33 -5.02
C GLY A 455 1.54 14.99 -6.38
N ILE A 456 2.62 15.31 -7.08
CA ILE A 456 2.56 16.14 -8.31
C ILE A 456 1.77 15.44 -9.44
N LEU A 457 1.82 14.11 -9.49
CA LEU A 457 1.02 13.29 -10.40
C LEU A 457 0.23 12.26 -9.59
N GLU A 458 -1.10 12.32 -9.69
CA GLU A 458 -1.98 11.35 -9.03
C GLU A 458 -1.99 10.02 -9.81
N VAL A 459 -1.36 8.99 -9.25
CA VAL A 459 -1.18 7.68 -9.91
C VAL A 459 -1.51 6.53 -8.95
N LEU A 460 -2.36 5.62 -9.41
CA LEU A 460 -2.49 4.28 -8.81
C LEU A 460 -1.45 3.35 -9.45
N TRP A 461 -0.47 2.93 -8.67
CA TRP A 461 0.52 1.93 -9.04
C TRP A 461 0.04 0.53 -8.68
N ILE A 462 0.29 -0.42 -9.58
CA ILE A 462 -0.11 -1.83 -9.42
C ILE A 462 1.08 -2.72 -9.76
N LEU A 463 1.42 -3.58 -8.81
CA LEU A 463 2.41 -4.64 -8.98
C LEU A 463 1.67 -5.95 -9.20
N LEU A 464 2.01 -6.66 -10.27
CA LEU A 464 1.51 -7.99 -10.54
C LEU A 464 2.44 -9.07 -9.94
N GLU A 465 1.93 -10.29 -9.79
CA GLU A 465 2.70 -11.44 -9.26
C GLU A 465 3.85 -11.88 -10.16
N ASP A 466 3.87 -11.45 -11.43
CA ASP A 466 4.94 -11.74 -12.39
C ASP A 466 6.02 -10.65 -12.42
N GLY A 467 5.97 -9.68 -11.50
CA GLY A 467 6.92 -8.57 -11.41
C GLY A 467 6.59 -7.37 -12.32
N SER A 468 5.55 -7.45 -13.15
CA SER A 468 5.15 -6.34 -14.03
C SER A 468 4.56 -5.17 -13.22
N LEU A 469 4.90 -3.94 -13.64
CA LEU A 469 4.40 -2.71 -13.05
C LEU A 469 3.42 -2.01 -13.98
N LEU A 470 2.24 -1.69 -13.47
CA LEU A 470 1.24 -0.88 -14.16
C LEU A 470 1.02 0.43 -13.41
N SER A 471 0.73 1.49 -14.16
CA SER A 471 0.24 2.75 -13.61
C SER A 471 -1.14 3.07 -14.14
N CYS A 472 -1.97 3.68 -13.32
CA CYS A 472 -3.20 4.33 -13.72
C CYS A 472 -3.17 5.79 -13.27
N THR A 473 -3.01 6.72 -14.21
CA THR A 473 -3.18 8.15 -13.91
C THR A 473 -4.63 8.42 -13.54
N LEU A 474 -4.84 9.03 -12.38
CA LEU A 474 -6.14 9.32 -11.79
C LEU A 474 -6.54 10.76 -12.11
N SER A 475 -7.73 10.96 -12.69
CA SER A 475 -8.24 12.31 -12.98
C SER A 475 -9.76 12.36 -13.01
N GLY A 476 -10.36 12.85 -11.93
CA GLY A 476 -11.81 12.85 -11.78
C GLY A 476 -12.35 11.42 -11.92
N ASN A 477 -13.09 11.16 -13.00
CA ASN A 477 -13.64 9.82 -13.33
C ASN A 477 -12.94 9.16 -14.53
N SER A 478 -11.79 9.68 -14.96
CA SER A 478 -10.99 9.14 -16.06
C SER A 478 -9.76 8.41 -15.52
N PHE A 479 -9.45 7.28 -16.14
CA PHE A 479 -8.39 6.36 -15.74
C PHE A 479 -7.49 6.06 -16.94
N GLY A 480 -6.25 6.54 -16.88
CA GLY A 480 -5.26 6.39 -17.96
C GLY A 480 -4.22 5.33 -17.62
N TRP A 481 -4.35 4.14 -18.20
CA TRP A 481 -3.45 3.02 -17.92
C TRP A 481 -2.15 3.09 -18.72
N ALA A 482 -1.05 2.61 -18.14
CA ALA A 482 0.21 2.37 -18.84
C ALA A 482 0.96 1.20 -18.18
N GLU A 483 1.81 0.54 -18.96
CA GLU A 483 2.70 -0.53 -18.52
C GLU A 483 4.12 0.02 -18.36
N HIS A 484 4.87 -0.49 -17.39
CA HIS A 484 6.24 -0.08 -17.12
C HIS A 484 7.13 -1.31 -17.01
N VAL A 485 8.20 -1.29 -17.81
CA VAL A 485 9.22 -2.32 -17.84
C VAL A 485 10.52 -1.66 -17.40
N LEU A 486 11.15 -2.21 -16.36
CA LEU A 486 12.43 -1.72 -15.88
C LEU A 486 13.58 -2.13 -16.81
N GLY A 487 14.61 -1.29 -16.88
CA GLY A 487 15.88 -1.66 -17.51
C GLY A 487 16.59 -2.80 -16.76
N GLY A 488 17.56 -3.44 -17.41
CA GLY A 488 18.36 -4.53 -16.79
C GLY A 488 17.59 -5.85 -16.60
N ASN A 489 16.42 -6.00 -17.24
CA ASN A 489 15.51 -7.15 -17.02
C ASN A 489 15.08 -7.31 -15.55
N ALA A 490 15.05 -6.21 -14.79
CA ALA A 490 14.69 -6.25 -13.39
C ALA A 490 13.23 -6.67 -13.17
N GLU A 491 13.00 -7.56 -12.21
CA GLU A 491 11.66 -7.91 -11.72
C GLU A 491 11.37 -7.19 -10.40
N ILE A 492 10.16 -6.68 -10.22
CA ILE A 492 9.78 -6.01 -8.97
C ILE A 492 9.21 -7.03 -7.98
N VAL A 493 9.76 -7.03 -6.77
CA VAL A 493 9.34 -7.92 -5.69
C VAL A 493 8.34 -7.26 -4.74
N SER A 494 8.53 -5.98 -4.41
CA SER A 494 7.61 -5.23 -3.53
C SER A 494 7.71 -3.74 -3.80
N MET A 495 6.63 -3.00 -3.52
CA MET A 495 6.56 -1.56 -3.72
C MET A 495 5.88 -0.83 -2.55
N SER A 496 6.20 0.45 -2.40
CA SER A 496 5.60 1.32 -1.40
C SER A 496 5.78 2.76 -1.80
N ILE A 497 4.90 3.62 -1.32
CA ILE A 497 4.98 5.05 -1.59
C ILE A 497 5.37 5.76 -0.32
N TYR A 498 6.32 6.66 -0.49
CA TYR A 498 6.80 7.57 0.53
C TYR A 498 6.33 8.96 0.14
N HIS A 499 5.69 9.64 1.09
CA HIS A 499 5.33 11.05 0.99
C HIS A 499 6.29 11.81 1.89
N ASP A 500 7.19 12.61 1.29
CA ASP A 500 8.04 13.51 2.08
C ASP A 500 7.24 14.72 2.56
N ASP A 501 7.66 15.33 3.66
CA ASP A 501 7.05 16.56 4.17
C ASP A 501 7.27 17.76 3.21
N ASP A 502 8.17 17.63 2.22
CA ASP A 502 8.45 18.59 1.14
C ASP A 502 7.58 18.38 -0.13
N ASP A 503 6.45 17.68 -0.01
CA ASP A 503 5.46 17.41 -1.09
C ASP A 503 6.00 16.60 -2.29
N THR A 504 7.14 15.92 -2.15
CA THR A 504 7.66 14.99 -3.16
C THR A 504 7.29 13.56 -2.82
N ASP A 505 6.36 13.02 -3.62
CA ASP A 505 6.08 11.59 -3.59
C ASP A 505 7.16 10.81 -4.35
N ALA A 506 7.56 9.69 -3.76
CA ALA A 506 8.48 8.75 -4.38
C ALA A 506 7.94 7.32 -4.26
N LEU A 507 8.03 6.59 -5.37
CA LEU A 507 7.72 5.16 -5.43
C LEU A 507 8.99 4.38 -5.14
N TYR A 508 9.01 3.68 -4.01
CA TYR A 508 10.06 2.75 -3.65
C TYR A 508 9.76 1.40 -4.23
N LEU A 509 10.78 0.78 -4.79
CA LEU A 509 10.75 -0.53 -5.41
C LEU A 509 11.85 -1.38 -4.80
N VAL A 510 11.53 -2.64 -4.52
CA VAL A 510 12.54 -3.67 -4.30
C VAL A 510 12.60 -4.51 -5.56
N THR A 511 13.78 -4.56 -6.19
CA THR A 511 14.00 -5.18 -7.50
C THR A 511 14.96 -6.36 -7.40
N ASP A 512 14.74 -7.36 -8.26
CA ASP A 512 15.65 -8.49 -8.51
C ASP A 512 16.22 -8.33 -9.92
N HIS A 513 17.55 -8.23 -10.02
CA HIS A 513 18.29 -8.10 -11.29
C HIS A 513 18.89 -9.45 -11.75
N GLY A 514 18.48 -10.57 -11.14
CA GLY A 514 18.97 -11.90 -11.50
C GLY A 514 20.32 -12.29 -10.88
N HIS A 515 20.79 -11.49 -9.91
CA HIS A 515 22.02 -11.76 -9.15
C HIS A 515 21.73 -12.63 -7.93
N ALA A 516 22.70 -13.45 -7.53
CA ALA A 516 22.58 -14.31 -6.36
C ALA A 516 23.87 -14.33 -5.53
N ASP A 517 23.72 -14.59 -4.24
CA ASP A 517 24.85 -14.72 -3.31
C ASP A 517 25.60 -16.06 -3.49
N GLU A 518 26.62 -16.28 -2.66
CA GLU A 518 27.41 -17.53 -2.65
C GLU A 518 26.58 -18.80 -2.37
N ASN A 519 25.38 -18.64 -1.80
CA ASN A 519 24.45 -19.72 -1.49
C ASN A 519 23.32 -19.85 -2.52
N ASN A 520 23.39 -19.11 -3.64
CA ASN A 520 22.37 -19.08 -4.69
C ASN A 520 21.01 -18.53 -4.21
N ILE A 521 21.03 -17.63 -3.23
CA ILE A 521 19.87 -16.83 -2.79
C ILE A 521 19.84 -15.54 -3.61
N PRO A 522 18.69 -15.14 -4.20
CA PRO A 522 18.59 -13.89 -4.95
C PRO A 522 19.02 -12.68 -4.11
N ILE A 523 19.73 -11.75 -4.73
CA ILE A 523 20.06 -10.46 -4.13
C ILE A 523 19.05 -9.44 -4.64
N LEU A 524 18.33 -8.83 -3.69
CA LEU A 524 17.36 -7.79 -3.97
C LEU A 524 17.95 -6.41 -3.70
N TYR A 525 17.51 -5.42 -4.46
CA TYR A 525 18.02 -4.06 -4.44
C TYR A 525 16.90 -3.06 -4.16
N LEU A 526 17.20 -2.00 -3.41
CA LEU A 526 16.29 -0.88 -3.23
C LEU A 526 16.47 0.13 -4.36
N GLU A 527 15.37 0.48 -5.01
CA GLU A 527 15.30 1.50 -6.07
C GLU A 527 14.19 2.50 -5.79
N VAL A 528 14.34 3.72 -6.30
CA VAL A 528 13.41 4.83 -6.03
C VAL A 528 13.06 5.55 -7.32
N LEU A 529 11.77 5.62 -7.66
CA LEU A 529 11.25 6.45 -8.76
C LEU A 529 10.67 7.74 -8.16
N GLU A 530 11.30 8.86 -8.48
CA GLU A 530 10.92 10.20 -8.02
C GLU A 530 10.30 10.99 -9.19
N ILE A 531 9.16 11.66 -8.95
CA ILE A 531 8.56 12.61 -9.90
C ILE A 531 8.58 14.00 -9.29
N GLU A 532 9.70 14.71 -9.46
CA GLU A 532 9.94 16.00 -8.80
C GLU A 532 9.26 17.19 -9.50
N ASP A 533 9.18 17.19 -10.83
CA ASP A 533 8.67 18.34 -11.58
C ASP A 533 8.09 17.97 -12.96
N LEU A 534 6.78 18.11 -13.12
CA LEU A 534 6.12 17.90 -14.42
C LEU A 534 6.29 19.07 -15.41
N THR A 535 6.79 20.23 -14.97
CA THR A 535 7.03 21.39 -15.83
C THR A 535 8.40 21.36 -16.50
N HIS A 536 9.38 20.75 -15.84
CA HIS A 536 10.75 20.57 -16.33
C HIS A 536 11.12 19.09 -16.50
N GLN A 537 10.29 18.36 -17.26
CA GLN A 537 10.49 16.92 -17.55
C GLN A 537 11.83 16.62 -18.23
N GLU A 538 12.45 17.63 -18.85
CA GLU A 538 13.79 17.50 -19.44
C GLU A 538 14.91 17.27 -18.41
N ASN A 539 14.64 17.54 -17.13
CA ASN A 539 15.57 17.31 -16.03
C ASN A 539 15.43 15.92 -15.40
N PHE A 540 14.49 15.09 -15.88
CA PHE A 540 14.36 13.74 -15.37
C PHE A 540 15.62 12.92 -15.66
N HIS A 541 16.01 12.09 -14.70
CA HIS A 541 16.90 10.97 -14.94
C HIS A 541 16.11 9.92 -15.73
N LEU A 542 16.68 9.40 -16.82
CA LEU A 542 15.96 8.57 -17.80
C LEU A 542 16.61 7.19 -17.99
N LEU A 543 17.30 6.75 -16.94
CA LEU A 543 17.96 5.46 -16.78
C LEU A 543 17.42 4.82 -15.50
N ASP A 544 17.25 3.50 -15.51
CA ASP A 544 16.86 2.76 -14.31
C ASP A 544 18.09 2.31 -13.50
N ALA A 545 17.87 2.06 -12.22
CA ALA A 545 18.89 1.83 -11.19
C ALA A 545 20.08 2.80 -11.29
N TYR A 546 19.80 4.07 -11.61
CA TYR A 546 20.84 5.02 -11.95
C TYR A 546 21.66 5.47 -10.74
N VAL A 547 22.90 5.85 -11.03
CA VAL A 547 23.86 6.39 -10.09
C VAL A 547 24.42 7.68 -10.67
N ASP A 548 24.37 8.76 -9.88
CA ASP A 548 24.98 10.03 -10.23
C ASP A 548 26.42 10.11 -9.71
N LEU A 549 27.32 10.47 -10.62
CA LEU A 549 28.75 10.53 -10.39
C LEU A 549 29.28 11.89 -10.84
N SER A 550 30.12 12.50 -10.01
CA SER A 550 30.80 13.76 -10.35
C SER A 550 32.27 13.48 -10.57
N LEU A 551 32.73 13.65 -11.82
CA LEU A 551 34.09 13.31 -12.20
C LEU A 551 34.92 14.56 -12.54
N PRO A 552 36.21 14.58 -12.18
CA PRO A 552 37.09 15.67 -12.55
C PRO A 552 37.27 15.72 -14.08
N GLU A 553 37.57 16.89 -14.63
CA GLU A 553 37.78 17.08 -16.08
C GLU A 553 38.81 16.12 -16.70
N SER A 554 39.82 15.70 -15.91
CA SER A 554 40.85 14.75 -16.32
C SER A 554 40.41 13.28 -16.36
N ALA A 555 39.24 12.94 -15.81
CA ALA A 555 38.75 11.57 -15.79
C ALA A 555 38.34 11.10 -17.19
N SER A 556 38.88 9.97 -17.63
CA SER A 556 38.55 9.32 -18.90
C SER A 556 37.71 8.04 -18.73
N ALA A 557 37.50 7.62 -17.48
CA ALA A 557 36.67 6.47 -17.14
C ALA A 557 36.03 6.64 -15.75
N ILE A 558 34.94 5.91 -15.53
CA ILE A 558 34.34 5.65 -14.21
C ILE A 558 35.02 4.42 -13.65
N ASP A 559 35.42 4.47 -12.38
CA ASP A 559 35.89 3.30 -11.64
C ASP A 559 34.75 2.74 -10.76
N LEU A 560 34.36 1.51 -11.03
CA LEU A 560 33.30 0.74 -10.37
C LEU A 560 33.89 -0.48 -9.64
N THR A 561 35.19 -0.51 -9.30
CA THR A 561 35.83 -1.61 -8.53
C THR A 561 35.24 -1.90 -7.14
N HIS A 562 34.19 -1.20 -6.73
CA HIS A 562 33.57 -1.35 -5.41
C HIS A 562 32.35 -2.27 -5.51
N ASN A 563 32.26 -3.28 -4.63
CA ASN A 563 31.21 -4.32 -4.59
C ASN A 563 29.74 -3.84 -4.53
N ARG A 564 29.48 -2.53 -4.60
CA ARG A 564 28.15 -1.92 -4.55
C ARG A 564 27.48 -1.76 -5.90
N TYR A 565 28.24 -1.86 -6.98
CA TYR A 565 27.76 -1.72 -8.36
C TYR A 565 27.91 -2.99 -9.18
N GLU A 566 28.23 -4.12 -8.52
CA GLU A 566 28.30 -5.46 -9.14
C GLU A 566 26.98 -5.81 -9.84
N PHE A 567 25.84 -5.27 -9.37
CA PHE A 567 24.54 -5.50 -9.99
C PHE A 567 24.41 -4.97 -11.43
N LEU A 568 25.31 -4.07 -11.84
CA LEU A 568 25.35 -3.56 -13.21
C LEU A 568 26.16 -4.47 -14.15
N GLU A 569 26.99 -5.37 -13.62
CA GLU A 569 27.92 -6.23 -14.38
C GLU A 569 27.19 -7.29 -15.21
N GLY A 570 27.60 -7.44 -16.47
CA GLY A 570 27.07 -8.44 -17.40
C GLY A 570 25.85 -7.98 -18.20
N ASP A 571 25.40 -6.74 -17.99
CA ASP A 571 24.25 -6.15 -18.65
C ASP A 571 24.61 -4.98 -19.58
N THR A 572 23.64 -4.60 -20.42
CA THR A 572 23.74 -3.43 -21.28
C THR A 572 23.43 -2.15 -20.49
N LEU A 573 24.40 -1.23 -20.45
CA LEU A 573 24.28 0.05 -19.77
C LEU A 573 24.26 1.22 -20.76
N GLN A 574 23.78 2.36 -20.27
CA GLN A 574 23.92 3.67 -20.91
C GLN A 574 24.32 4.70 -19.86
N TYR A 575 24.99 5.76 -20.29
CA TYR A 575 25.25 6.91 -19.45
C TYR A 575 24.83 8.21 -20.13
N SER A 576 24.50 9.21 -19.33
CA SER A 576 24.33 10.58 -19.77
C SER A 576 25.38 11.50 -19.14
N VAL A 577 25.91 12.46 -19.90
CA VAL A 577 26.85 13.47 -19.42
C VAL A 577 26.36 14.85 -19.82
N ASN A 578 26.03 15.72 -18.85
CA ASN A 578 25.60 17.10 -19.13
C ASN A 578 24.53 17.18 -20.25
N HIS A 579 23.53 16.30 -20.19
CA HIS A 579 22.44 16.12 -21.17
C HIS A 579 22.84 15.53 -22.54
N TRP A 580 24.05 14.99 -22.69
CA TRP A 580 24.43 14.13 -23.80
C TRP A 580 24.19 12.66 -23.43
N ALA A 581 23.74 11.83 -24.37
CA ALA A 581 23.47 10.42 -24.14
C ALA A 581 24.47 9.53 -24.89
N SER A 582 25.02 8.53 -24.22
CA SER A 582 25.81 7.48 -24.87
C SER A 582 24.92 6.54 -25.70
N GLN A 583 25.53 5.81 -26.62
CA GLN A 583 24.89 4.59 -27.14
C GLN A 583 24.96 3.49 -26.07
N PRO A 584 24.05 2.51 -26.09
CA PRO A 584 24.14 1.33 -25.24
C PRO A 584 25.43 0.55 -25.49
N PHE A 585 26.02 0.02 -24.42
CA PHE A 585 27.22 -0.83 -24.45
C PHE A 585 27.10 -1.92 -23.39
N GLU A 586 27.68 -3.09 -23.67
CA GLU A 586 27.77 -4.17 -22.68
C GLU A 586 28.83 -3.82 -21.64
N PHE A 587 28.50 -4.02 -20.37
CA PHE A 587 29.38 -3.70 -19.26
C PHE A 587 30.02 -4.96 -18.69
N ASP A 588 31.28 -5.21 -19.10
CA ASP A 588 32.03 -6.42 -18.79
C ASP A 588 32.92 -6.32 -17.53
N GLY A 589 32.71 -5.32 -16.67
CA GLY A 589 33.45 -5.21 -15.40
C GLY A 589 33.87 -3.79 -15.02
N MET A 590 34.83 -3.68 -14.11
CA MET A 590 35.08 -2.54 -13.21
C MET A 590 35.23 -1.10 -13.79
N THR A 591 35.31 -0.84 -15.10
CA THR A 591 35.49 0.54 -15.59
C THR A 591 34.63 0.89 -16.80
N VAL A 592 33.98 2.06 -16.77
CA VAL A 592 33.20 2.60 -17.91
C VAL A 592 33.96 3.71 -18.61
N PRO A 593 34.28 3.61 -19.92
CA PRO A 593 34.96 4.68 -20.63
C PRO A 593 34.05 5.89 -20.87
N ILE A 594 34.55 7.10 -20.63
CA ILE A 594 33.80 8.35 -20.87
C ILE A 594 34.51 9.20 -21.91
N THR A 595 33.83 9.41 -23.04
CA THR A 595 34.33 10.17 -24.19
C THR A 595 33.94 11.65 -24.19
N ALA A 596 33.08 12.11 -23.28
CA ALA A 596 32.64 13.51 -23.21
C ALA A 596 33.76 14.46 -22.72
N PRO A 597 33.86 15.71 -23.23
CA PRO A 597 34.81 16.73 -22.76
C PRO A 597 34.29 17.54 -21.54
N GLY A 598 35.18 18.10 -20.71
CA GLY A 598 34.86 19.04 -19.61
C GLY A 598 34.62 18.40 -18.23
N GLU A 599 34.20 19.18 -17.23
CA GLU A 599 33.65 18.67 -15.97
C GLU A 599 32.38 17.84 -16.25
N LYS A 600 32.30 16.64 -15.66
CA LYS A 600 31.31 15.64 -16.04
C LYS A 600 30.42 15.32 -14.85
N LYS A 601 29.15 15.72 -14.93
CA LYS A 601 28.07 15.08 -14.17
C LYS A 601 27.59 13.91 -15.00
N VAL A 602 27.85 12.70 -14.52
CA VAL A 602 27.54 11.46 -15.23
C VAL A 602 26.45 10.73 -14.49
N THR A 603 25.35 10.44 -15.18
CA THR A 603 24.34 9.51 -14.70
C THR A 603 24.53 8.21 -15.45
N LEU A 604 24.80 7.12 -14.74
CA LEU A 604 25.00 5.77 -15.30
C LEU A 604 23.85 4.87 -14.83
N GLY A 605 23.31 4.03 -15.70
CA GLY A 605 22.28 3.05 -15.32
C GLY A 605 21.78 2.23 -16.51
N PHE A 606 20.70 1.51 -16.28
CA PHE A 606 20.08 0.67 -17.30
C PHE A 606 19.24 1.51 -18.28
N PRO A 607 19.27 1.18 -19.57
CA PRO A 607 18.48 1.87 -20.57
C PRO A 607 16.99 1.58 -20.42
N ILE A 608 16.19 2.62 -20.61
CA ILE A 608 14.72 2.51 -20.62
C ILE A 608 14.25 2.63 -22.06
N ALA A 609 13.56 1.60 -22.56
CA ALA A 609 12.86 1.65 -23.84
C ALA A 609 11.40 2.08 -23.61
N ALA A 610 10.99 3.20 -24.21
CA ALA A 610 9.62 3.67 -24.14
C ALA A 610 8.94 3.62 -25.51
N GLU A 611 7.70 3.14 -25.53
CA GLU A 611 6.92 2.88 -26.73
C GLU A 611 5.47 3.35 -26.54
N ALA A 612 4.99 4.16 -27.49
CA ALA A 612 3.59 4.56 -27.58
C ALA A 612 3.03 4.25 -28.96
N ILE A 613 2.10 3.29 -29.03
CA ILE A 613 1.37 2.97 -30.27
C ILE A 613 -0.01 3.60 -30.17
N LEU A 614 -0.32 4.53 -31.07
CA LEU A 614 -1.65 5.14 -31.13
C LEU A 614 -2.67 4.20 -31.76
N LEU A 615 -3.94 4.42 -31.43
CA LEU A 615 -5.05 3.77 -32.11
C LEU A 615 -5.16 4.27 -33.56
N PRO A 616 -5.72 3.47 -34.49
CA PRO A 616 -6.13 3.95 -35.80
C PRO A 616 -7.00 5.19 -35.65
N GLN A 617 -6.67 6.28 -36.35
CA GLN A 617 -7.34 7.56 -36.12
C GLN A 617 -8.81 7.52 -36.58
N ASP A 618 -9.72 7.99 -35.73
CA ASP A 618 -11.16 8.07 -36.03
C ASP A 618 -11.42 9.19 -37.06
N ILE A 619 -11.72 8.79 -38.30
CA ILE A 619 -12.00 9.72 -39.39
C ILE A 619 -13.51 9.82 -39.60
N GLN A 620 -14.08 10.97 -39.30
CA GLN A 620 -15.51 11.21 -39.48
C GLN A 620 -15.81 11.88 -40.82
N LEU A 621 -16.65 11.23 -41.65
CA LEU A 621 -17.25 11.84 -42.83
C LEU A 621 -18.66 12.33 -42.49
N GLY A 622 -19.10 13.41 -43.13
CA GLY A 622 -20.42 14.01 -42.87
C GLY A 622 -21.61 13.07 -43.11
N ASN A 623 -21.43 12.00 -43.91
CA ASN A 623 -22.51 11.09 -44.36
C ASN A 623 -22.16 9.58 -44.23
N GLY A 624 -21.35 9.13 -43.27
CA GLY A 624 -21.20 7.67 -43.04
C GLY A 624 -19.90 7.21 -42.40
N ASN A 625 -19.85 5.90 -42.10
CA ASN A 625 -18.70 5.22 -41.50
C ASN A 625 -17.62 4.94 -42.55
N VAL A 626 -16.35 5.11 -42.17
CA VAL A 626 -15.17 4.90 -43.05
C VAL A 626 -14.52 3.54 -42.86
N MET A 627 -15.15 2.62 -42.14
CA MET A 627 -14.55 1.34 -41.74
C MET A 627 -14.15 0.49 -42.96
N MET A 628 -14.98 0.46 -44.01
CA MET A 628 -14.72 -0.30 -45.23
C MET A 628 -14.01 0.51 -46.33
N MET A 629 -13.38 1.64 -45.98
CA MET A 629 -12.73 2.52 -46.95
C MET A 629 -11.20 2.41 -46.85
N HIS A 630 -10.55 2.45 -48.01
CA HIS A 630 -9.10 2.57 -48.08
C HIS A 630 -8.63 3.97 -47.68
N LYS A 631 -7.65 4.02 -46.78
CA LYS A 631 -7.09 5.25 -46.22
C LYS A 631 -5.61 5.34 -46.58
N ALA A 632 -5.22 6.44 -47.20
CA ALA A 632 -3.83 6.74 -47.50
C ALA A 632 -3.40 7.98 -46.70
N ILE A 633 -2.39 7.84 -45.86
CA ILE A 633 -1.82 8.96 -45.11
C ILE A 633 -0.96 9.79 -46.07
N PHE A 634 -1.21 11.10 -46.16
CA PHE A 634 -0.46 12.01 -47.04
C PHE A 634 0.26 13.14 -46.30
N ALA A 635 -0.04 13.33 -45.01
CA ALA A 635 0.65 14.28 -44.16
C ALA A 635 0.58 13.84 -42.70
N CYS A 636 1.68 13.92 -41.96
CA CYS A 636 1.71 13.67 -40.52
C CYS A 636 2.58 14.69 -39.81
N ALA A 637 2.18 15.05 -38.59
CA ALA A 637 2.94 15.94 -37.73
C ALA A 637 2.70 15.61 -36.25
N VAL A 638 3.73 15.78 -35.44
CA VAL A 638 3.66 15.65 -33.99
C VAL A 638 4.06 16.97 -33.34
N ARG A 639 3.37 17.35 -32.27
CA ARG A 639 3.74 18.48 -31.44
C ARG A 639 4.48 17.97 -30.20
N LEU A 640 5.72 18.43 -30.05
CA LEU A 640 6.62 18.06 -28.96
C LEU A 640 6.85 19.24 -28.01
N TYR A 641 7.10 18.92 -26.75
CA TYR A 641 7.50 19.87 -25.73
C TYR A 641 8.81 19.43 -25.11
N ARG A 642 9.82 20.31 -25.08
CA ARG A 642 11.14 20.07 -24.48
C ARG A 642 11.67 18.64 -24.63
N SER A 643 11.61 18.11 -25.86
CA SER A 643 11.99 16.73 -26.16
C SER A 643 13.37 16.67 -26.79
N GLY A 644 14.15 15.63 -26.46
CA GLY A 644 15.51 15.40 -26.96
C GLY A 644 15.58 14.57 -28.24
N GLY A 645 14.50 13.86 -28.60
CA GLY A 645 14.42 13.09 -29.84
C GLY A 645 13.45 11.92 -29.75
N GLY A 646 13.50 11.06 -30.76
CA GLY A 646 12.70 9.83 -30.83
C GLY A 646 12.67 9.26 -32.25
N LYS A 647 12.12 8.05 -32.33
CA LYS A 647 11.81 7.33 -33.56
C LYS A 647 10.31 7.35 -33.77
N PHE A 648 9.90 7.42 -35.02
CA PHE A 648 8.51 7.36 -35.44
C PHE A 648 8.37 6.33 -36.56
N CYS A 649 7.36 5.47 -36.48
CA CYS A 649 7.02 4.56 -37.58
C CYS A 649 5.51 4.29 -37.58
N TYR A 650 5.07 3.43 -38.50
CA TYR A 650 3.70 2.93 -38.52
C TYR A 650 3.69 1.43 -38.28
N LEU A 651 2.79 0.96 -37.43
CA LEU A 651 2.50 -0.46 -37.30
C LEU A 651 1.36 -0.84 -38.25
N ARG A 652 1.62 -1.84 -39.09
CA ARG A 652 0.68 -2.45 -40.03
C ARG A 652 0.81 -3.97 -39.97
N ASP A 653 -0.31 -4.67 -39.77
CA ASP A 653 -0.35 -6.15 -39.71
C ASP A 653 0.71 -6.75 -38.75
N GLY A 654 1.07 -6.03 -37.69
CA GLY A 654 2.10 -6.43 -36.72
C GLY A 654 3.55 -6.15 -37.13
N GLN A 655 3.80 -5.47 -38.26
CA GLN A 655 5.14 -5.08 -38.71
C GLN A 655 5.30 -3.55 -38.78
N ASN A 656 6.51 -3.07 -38.50
CA ASN A 656 6.87 -1.66 -38.59
C ASN A 656 7.18 -1.28 -40.05
N GLU A 657 6.50 -0.25 -40.56
CA GLU A 657 6.75 0.38 -41.86
C GLU A 657 7.21 1.83 -41.67
N GLY A 658 8.19 2.27 -42.46
CA GLY A 658 8.55 3.69 -42.61
C GLY A 658 9.21 4.32 -41.38
N GLU A 659 10.14 3.61 -40.74
CA GLU A 659 10.88 4.13 -39.59
C GLU A 659 11.66 5.41 -39.94
N MET A 660 11.41 6.45 -39.15
CA MET A 660 12.00 7.77 -39.23
C MET A 660 12.54 8.17 -37.86
N GLU A 661 13.80 8.59 -37.83
CA GLU A 661 14.34 9.29 -36.68
C GLU A 661 14.07 10.80 -36.83
N PHE A 662 13.40 11.41 -35.85
CA PHE A 662 13.28 12.88 -35.78
C PHE A 662 14.34 13.48 -34.85
N GLN A 663 15.50 12.83 -34.83
CA GLN A 663 16.73 13.05 -34.06
C GLN A 663 17.36 14.44 -34.14
N GLN A 664 16.66 15.52 -34.52
CA GLN A 664 17.21 16.86 -34.43
C GLN A 664 17.66 17.09 -32.98
N LEU A 665 18.96 16.92 -32.73
CA LEU A 665 19.87 17.61 -31.81
C LEU A 665 21.19 16.85 -31.52
N MET A 666 21.39 15.58 -31.87
CA MET A 666 22.71 14.94 -31.69
C MET A 666 23.60 15.11 -32.94
N LYS A 667 24.51 16.10 -32.91
CA LYS A 667 25.78 15.95 -33.61
C LYS A 667 26.58 14.89 -32.82
N THR A 668 26.58 13.65 -33.28
CA THR A 668 27.48 12.63 -32.77
C THR A 668 28.91 12.95 -33.23
N GLY A 669 29.84 13.17 -32.29
CA GLY A 669 31.27 13.42 -32.55
C GLY A 669 31.82 14.76 -32.02
N ASP A 670 33.10 15.01 -32.30
CA ASP A 670 33.97 16.10 -31.81
C ASP A 670 33.46 17.55 -32.02
N GLU A 671 32.28 17.75 -32.62
CA GLU A 671 31.68 19.07 -32.85
C GLU A 671 30.73 19.54 -31.71
N ALA A 672 30.46 18.71 -30.71
CA ALA A 672 29.58 19.03 -29.59
C ALA A 672 30.31 19.84 -28.50
N LYS A 673 30.47 21.15 -28.73
CA LYS A 673 30.94 22.08 -27.68
C LYS A 673 29.82 22.68 -26.83
N ASP A 674 28.58 22.65 -27.33
CA ASP A 674 27.41 23.18 -26.63
C ASP A 674 26.33 22.09 -26.56
N THR A 675 25.73 21.93 -25.37
CA THR A 675 24.55 21.09 -25.18
C THR A 675 23.41 21.62 -26.08
N PRO A 676 22.92 20.83 -27.05
CA PRO A 676 21.84 21.27 -27.91
C PRO A 676 20.55 21.49 -27.09
N PRO A 677 19.80 22.59 -27.27
CA PRO A 677 18.61 22.87 -26.48
C PRO A 677 17.45 21.95 -26.86
N TYR A 678 16.75 21.38 -25.88
CA TYR A 678 15.56 20.53 -26.10
C TYR A 678 14.52 21.19 -27.01
N PHE A 679 13.92 20.41 -27.93
CA PHE A 679 13.02 20.93 -28.95
C PHE A 679 11.59 21.13 -28.43
N THR A 680 11.01 22.29 -28.75
CA THR A 680 9.58 22.58 -28.54
C THR A 680 8.98 23.10 -29.83
N GLY A 681 7.96 22.42 -30.36
CA GLY A 681 7.36 22.82 -31.62
C GLY A 681 6.67 21.67 -32.35
N ILE A 682 6.49 21.86 -33.65
CA ILE A 682 5.86 20.86 -34.53
C ILE A 682 6.95 20.24 -35.40
N VAL A 683 7.02 18.91 -35.37
CA VAL A 683 7.86 18.11 -36.26
C VAL A 683 6.97 17.51 -37.33
N LYS A 684 7.36 17.68 -38.60
CA LYS A 684 6.71 16.98 -39.72
C LYS A 684 7.31 15.58 -39.81
N LEU A 685 6.43 14.58 -39.90
CA LEU A 685 6.81 13.18 -39.92
C LEU A 685 6.66 12.63 -41.34
N ASP A 686 7.48 11.64 -41.65
CA ASP A 686 7.36 10.88 -42.89
C ASP A 686 6.04 10.11 -42.90
N THR A 687 5.49 9.99 -44.10
CA THR A 687 4.21 9.30 -44.33
C THR A 687 4.49 7.94 -44.97
N PRO A 688 3.70 6.89 -44.63
CA PRO A 688 3.88 5.59 -45.25
C PRO A 688 3.50 5.69 -46.73
N SER A 689 4.22 4.96 -47.58
CA SER A 689 3.95 4.93 -49.03
C SER A 689 2.71 4.09 -49.40
N SER A 690 2.19 3.32 -48.45
CA SER A 690 1.16 2.29 -48.65
C SER A 690 -0.25 2.80 -48.31
N VAL A 691 -1.25 2.22 -48.97
CA VAL A 691 -2.68 2.40 -48.65
C VAL A 691 -3.11 1.22 -47.78
N SER A 692 -3.80 1.49 -46.67
CA SER A 692 -4.26 0.46 -45.74
C SER A 692 -5.63 0.82 -45.17
N GLU A 693 -6.33 -0.17 -44.63
CA GLU A 693 -7.57 0.02 -43.86
C GLU A 693 -7.26 0.43 -42.42
N GLU A 694 -6.14 -0.07 -41.88
CA GLU A 694 -5.64 0.17 -40.53
C GLU A 694 -4.14 0.50 -40.54
N THR A 695 -3.78 1.63 -39.94
CA THR A 695 -2.39 2.06 -39.70
C THR A 695 -2.33 2.69 -38.32
N CYS A 696 -1.40 2.25 -37.50
CA CYS A 696 -1.20 2.77 -36.15
C CYS A 696 0.10 3.59 -36.11
N PRO A 697 0.04 4.91 -35.87
CA PRO A 697 1.24 5.71 -35.61
C PRO A 697 1.95 5.23 -34.34
N CYS A 698 3.27 5.11 -34.38
CA CYS A 698 4.07 4.59 -33.28
C CYS A 698 5.24 5.52 -32.97
N PHE A 699 5.47 5.77 -31.68
CA PHE A 699 6.59 6.55 -31.17
C PHE A 699 7.46 5.68 -30.28
N PHE A 700 8.77 5.73 -30.49
CA PHE A 700 9.75 4.95 -29.73
C PHE A 700 10.91 5.82 -29.29
N ILE A 701 11.47 5.50 -28.13
CA ILE A 701 12.71 6.12 -27.64
C ILE A 701 13.46 5.15 -26.73
N ASP A 702 14.74 4.95 -27.00
CA ASP A 702 15.64 3.97 -26.36
C ASP A 702 16.95 4.59 -25.85
N VAL A 703 17.10 5.90 -26.02
CA VAL A 703 18.20 6.73 -25.51
C VAL A 703 17.73 7.57 -24.31
N PRO A 704 18.56 7.89 -23.30
CA PRO A 704 18.17 8.61 -22.09
C PRO A 704 17.95 10.10 -22.38
N MET A 705 16.90 10.39 -23.13
CA MET A 705 16.47 11.72 -23.56
C MET A 705 14.97 11.87 -23.34
N PRO A 706 14.50 13.08 -22.96
CA PRO A 706 13.10 13.31 -22.67
C PRO A 706 12.26 13.25 -23.95
N LEU A 707 11.04 12.75 -23.84
CA LEU A 707 10.06 12.78 -24.91
C LEU A 707 8.68 13.09 -24.35
N THR A 708 8.13 14.22 -24.77
CA THR A 708 6.82 14.72 -24.35
C THR A 708 5.99 15.06 -25.58
N ILE A 709 4.92 14.29 -25.78
CA ILE A 709 4.02 14.37 -26.92
C ILE A 709 2.75 15.12 -26.50
N GLN A 710 2.52 16.29 -27.09
CA GLN A 710 1.34 17.12 -26.80
C GLN A 710 0.17 16.83 -27.73
N ALA A 711 0.44 16.53 -28.99
CA ALA A 711 -0.59 16.24 -29.99
C ALA A 711 0.00 15.49 -31.18
N PHE A 712 -0.84 14.70 -31.84
CA PHE A 712 -0.54 14.07 -33.12
C PHE A 712 -1.60 14.42 -34.15
N GLN A 713 -1.17 14.80 -35.35
CA GLN A 713 -2.05 15.12 -36.47
C GLN A 713 -1.71 14.26 -37.69
N SER A 714 -2.74 13.75 -38.36
CA SER A 714 -2.62 12.99 -39.60
C SER A 714 -3.66 13.44 -40.63
N GLY A 715 -3.24 13.54 -41.89
CA GLY A 715 -4.05 13.79 -43.06
C GLY A 715 -4.26 12.52 -43.87
N TYR A 716 -5.51 12.17 -44.15
CA TYR A 716 -5.93 10.99 -44.89
C TYR A 716 -6.59 11.36 -46.21
N ARG A 717 -6.24 10.63 -47.26
CA ARG A 717 -7.01 10.53 -48.50
C ARG A 717 -7.85 9.25 -48.44
N ILE A 718 -9.14 9.41 -48.63
CA ILE A 718 -10.11 8.32 -48.51
C ILE A 718 -10.64 7.96 -49.90
N GLN A 719 -10.64 6.66 -50.19
CA GLN A 719 -11.23 6.06 -51.39
C GLN A 719 -12.13 4.89 -51.01
N GLU A 720 -13.18 4.66 -51.80
CA GLU A 720 -13.96 3.41 -51.69
C GLU A 720 -13.05 2.23 -52.06
N ALA A 721 -13.23 1.11 -51.36
CA ALA A 721 -12.45 -0.11 -51.56
C ALA A 721 -12.68 -0.73 -52.95
#